data_AF-A0A421D7H9-F1
#
_entry.id   AF-A0A421D7H9-F1
#
_cell.length_a   1.000
_cell.length_b   1.000
_cell.length_c   1.000
_cell.angle_alpha   90.00
_cell.angle_beta   90.00
_cell.angle_gamma   90.00
#
_symmetry.space_group_name_H-M   'P 1'
#
loop_
_entity.id
_entity.type
_entity.pdbx_description
1 polymer ?
#
loop_
_entity_poly.entity_id
_entity_poly.type
_entity_poly.pdbx_seq_one_letter_code
_entity_poly.pdbx_strand_id
1 'polypeptide(L)'
;MSQGAAPERIIFANPCKKVSDLEYAQQSGVRKVTFDNVAELHKIRQWLPDAQLILRLSASDPSASYSLDTKFGASSETALKLLQCAKSLDLSVVGVSFHIGSNAKDPTAFDKAIQNSRDVFDAGLRIGHDMNLLDIGGGFSAHRFDAMASSIRQCISRYFCDINVEIVAEPGRYFVAGALTLACGIIGRRDAAENDEDKESRHMIYLNDGVYGTFLCNIFEPGPQPKILRASGEFYPLDSKDGHERYTIWGPTCDGTDCVAQSVALPKSLVIDDWLYFPDMGVMLDRKLWENDPIYFFQVIPPHISKHAQRADDASIQAQIDVFGKDNVGAMPGALGPRGNFAAVTFAEAFPDRVAMLAYTNEVLSFYECFEEQMTEMLGATLHANPVPKDPKYNNPVWQENYKKTMTKWPKILSELDPKLGPKCVKSLVALVEGTDMEPKMAQYKTMKEYALDRTNYIAWPVACDNAEFGSQLDLTQEQLDSVRDIFLPLWFHSCYVYDYYHYDKEAEIHSTYGKGRSMINGVPLLQRLKGLSVEEAKSWLKQRCFELEKEYLHRKEDYFSENPPETVPVDLRRWFLCQEDLATGFAIWCATTYHNHPPFGEGYAAPYEKRRKEGALWFDNVTDSDQLMTGGFEVRYANESS
;
A
#
# COMPACT_ATOMS: atom_id res chain seq x y z
N MET A 1 21.60 20.20 12.66
CA MET A 1 22.44 21.19 11.95
C MET A 1 23.63 20.56 11.26
N SER A 2 24.49 19.78 11.95
CA SER A 2 25.61 19.06 11.30
C SER A 2 25.19 18.06 10.21
N GLN A 3 23.94 17.58 10.25
CA GLN A 3 23.32 16.73 9.23
C GLN A 3 22.65 17.52 8.09
N GLY A 4 22.96 18.82 7.93
CA GLY A 4 22.56 19.63 6.76
C GLY A 4 21.29 20.49 6.89
N ALA A 5 20.51 20.36 7.96
CA ALA A 5 19.35 21.24 8.19
C ALA A 5 19.78 22.64 8.68
N ALA A 6 19.42 23.67 7.92
CA ALA A 6 19.68 25.06 8.25
C ALA A 6 18.82 25.53 9.46
N PRO A 7 19.36 26.32 10.41
CA PRO A 7 18.65 26.73 11.63
C PRO A 7 17.29 27.39 11.40
N GLU A 8 17.17 28.21 10.36
CA GLU A 8 15.95 28.93 9.96
C GLU A 8 14.80 28.00 9.48
N ARG A 9 15.13 26.74 9.16
CA ARG A 9 14.16 25.69 8.79
C ARG A 9 13.75 24.81 9.98
N ILE A 10 14.21 25.10 11.19
CA ILE A 10 13.92 24.31 12.39
C ILE A 10 12.87 25.04 13.23
N ILE A 11 11.79 24.33 13.58
CA ILE A 11 10.78 24.78 14.55
C ILE A 11 11.00 24.03 15.86
N PHE A 12 11.22 24.76 16.96
CA PHE A 12 11.22 24.16 18.30
C PHE A 12 9.78 24.05 18.81
N ALA A 13 9.14 22.94 18.44
CA ALA A 13 7.69 22.73 18.52
C ALA A 13 7.11 22.45 19.93
N ASN A 14 7.93 22.12 20.93
CA ASN A 14 7.44 21.91 22.30
C ASN A 14 7.07 23.26 22.95
N PRO A 15 5.79 23.51 23.32
CA PRO A 15 5.38 24.81 23.87
C PRO A 15 5.90 25.09 25.29
N CYS A 16 6.53 24.12 25.95
CA CYS A 16 7.14 24.26 27.28
C CYS A 16 8.63 23.90 27.23
N LYS A 17 9.51 24.92 27.21
CA LYS A 17 10.97 24.74 27.01
C LYS A 17 11.77 24.98 28.29
N LYS A 18 12.94 24.36 28.45
CA LYS A 18 13.86 24.78 29.53
C LYS A 18 14.59 26.06 29.11
N VAL A 19 15.05 26.84 30.10
CA VAL A 19 15.88 28.02 29.84
C VAL A 19 17.14 27.65 29.05
N SER A 20 17.83 26.58 29.45
CA SER A 20 19.00 26.06 28.74
C SER A 20 18.73 25.73 27.27
N ASP A 21 17.52 25.25 26.95
CA ASP A 21 17.16 24.88 25.58
C ASP A 21 16.90 26.13 24.73
N LEU A 22 16.36 27.20 25.33
CA LEU A 22 16.19 28.50 24.68
C LEU A 22 17.54 29.18 24.44
N GLU A 23 18.45 29.14 25.41
CA GLU A 23 19.82 29.63 25.25
C GLU A 23 20.55 28.88 24.12
N TYR A 24 20.41 27.56 24.07
CA TYR A 24 20.98 26.75 23.01
C TYR A 24 20.35 27.05 21.64
N ALA A 25 19.03 27.24 21.58
CA ALA A 25 18.35 27.65 20.36
C ALA A 25 18.87 29.00 19.86
N GLN A 26 19.08 29.97 20.76
CA GLN A 26 19.69 31.26 20.43
C GLN A 26 21.10 31.11 19.85
N GLN A 27 21.96 30.35 20.53
CA GLN A 27 23.34 30.10 20.09
C GLN A 27 23.39 29.37 18.74
N SER A 28 22.42 28.52 18.49
CA SER A 28 22.29 27.72 17.26
C SER A 28 21.61 28.47 16.11
N GLY A 29 21.07 29.67 16.35
CA GLY A 29 20.31 30.42 15.35
C GLY A 29 18.90 29.89 15.08
N VAL A 30 18.38 28.99 15.92
CA VAL A 30 17.00 28.49 15.82
C VAL A 30 16.05 29.50 16.46
N ARG A 31 15.27 30.19 15.62
CA ARG A 31 14.40 31.31 16.06
C ARG A 31 12.91 30.97 16.08
N LYS A 32 12.45 29.99 15.28
CA LYS A 32 11.04 29.59 15.25
C LYS A 32 10.72 28.71 16.46
N VAL A 33 9.85 29.19 17.34
CA VAL A 33 9.51 28.47 18.59
C VAL A 33 8.00 28.55 18.87
N THR A 34 7.43 27.47 19.38
CA THR A 34 6.02 27.47 19.77
C THR A 34 5.77 27.98 21.19
N PHE A 35 4.54 28.41 21.47
CA PHE A 35 4.06 28.73 22.81
C PHE A 35 2.54 28.55 22.89
N ASP A 36 1.99 28.37 24.08
CA ASP A 36 0.54 28.28 24.31
C ASP A 36 0.06 28.92 25.62
N ASN A 37 0.95 29.61 26.34
CA ASN A 37 0.64 30.21 27.63
C ASN A 37 1.51 31.46 27.93
N VAL A 38 1.05 32.29 28.87
CA VAL A 38 1.69 33.57 29.22
C VAL A 38 3.06 33.39 29.88
N ALA A 39 3.22 32.36 30.73
CA ALA A 39 4.50 32.12 31.40
C ALA A 39 5.61 31.80 30.40
N GLU A 40 5.30 31.04 29.35
CA GLU A 40 6.24 30.77 28.27
C GLU A 40 6.65 32.04 27.52
N LEU A 41 5.72 32.96 27.25
CA LEU A 41 6.02 34.25 26.60
C LEU A 41 7.05 35.06 27.41
N HIS A 42 6.86 35.19 28.72
CA HIS A 42 7.81 35.91 29.57
C HIS A 42 9.19 35.23 29.57
N LYS A 43 9.22 33.91 29.61
CA LYS A 43 10.47 33.13 29.56
C LYS A 43 11.18 33.31 28.21
N ILE A 44 10.46 33.22 27.09
CA ILE A 44 11.03 33.46 25.75
C ILE A 44 11.54 34.90 25.64
N ARG A 45 10.80 35.89 26.13
CA ARG A 45 11.24 37.29 26.12
C ARG A 45 12.58 37.51 26.79
N GLN A 46 12.85 36.76 27.86
CA GLN A 46 14.07 36.88 28.63
C GLN A 46 15.26 36.16 27.97
N TRP A 47 15.03 34.98 27.39
CA TRP A 47 16.11 34.06 26.99
C TRP A 47 16.25 33.83 25.48
N LEU A 48 15.28 34.29 24.68
CA LEU A 48 15.31 34.28 23.22
C LEU A 48 14.45 35.45 22.68
N PRO A 49 14.86 36.71 22.90
CA PRO A 49 14.04 37.89 22.58
C PRO A 49 13.75 38.05 21.09
N ASP A 50 14.62 37.54 20.22
CA ASP A 50 14.47 37.58 18.75
C ASP A 50 13.66 36.38 18.21
N ALA A 51 12.87 35.72 19.06
CA ALA A 51 12.08 34.57 18.67
C ALA A 51 10.98 34.94 17.65
N GLN A 52 10.77 34.04 16.69
CA GLN A 52 9.60 34.02 15.82
C GLN A 52 8.60 33.04 16.42
N LEU A 53 7.54 33.56 17.04
CA LEU A 53 6.61 32.77 17.83
C LEU A 53 5.51 32.14 17.00
N ILE A 54 5.19 30.88 17.28
CA ILE A 54 4.09 30.14 16.67
C ILE A 54 3.11 29.78 17.79
N LEU A 55 1.90 30.33 17.74
CA LEU A 55 0.89 30.07 18.76
C LEU A 55 0.26 28.70 18.53
N ARG A 56 0.43 27.77 19.47
CA ARG A 56 -0.18 26.44 19.38
C ARG A 56 -1.62 26.50 19.88
N LEU A 57 -2.56 26.08 19.05
CA LEU A 57 -3.98 25.94 19.39
C LEU A 57 -4.32 24.52 19.81
N SER A 58 -5.33 24.41 20.66
CA SER A 58 -5.98 23.15 20.98
C SER A 58 -6.83 22.70 19.79
N ALA A 59 -6.64 21.45 19.35
CA ALA A 59 -7.42 20.80 18.31
C ALA A 59 -7.51 19.31 18.62
N SER A 60 -8.69 18.71 18.45
CA SER A 60 -8.87 17.28 18.66
C SER A 60 -9.78 16.64 17.63
N ASP A 61 -9.39 15.43 17.25
CA ASP A 61 -10.24 14.42 16.63
C ASP A 61 -10.64 13.40 17.73
N PRO A 62 -11.93 13.29 18.09
CA PRO A 62 -12.40 12.27 19.05
C PRO A 62 -12.08 10.82 18.65
N SER A 63 -11.77 10.57 17.38
CA SER A 63 -11.43 9.26 16.83
C SER A 63 -9.92 8.99 16.77
N ALA A 64 -9.07 9.96 17.15
CA ALA A 64 -7.63 9.76 17.24
C ALA A 64 -7.27 8.73 18.32
N SER A 65 -6.25 7.92 18.05
CA SER A 65 -5.71 6.96 19.01
C SER A 65 -5.11 7.63 20.24
N TYR A 66 -4.56 8.83 20.07
CA TYR A 66 -4.00 9.61 21.18
C TYR A 66 -4.25 11.09 20.98
N SER A 67 -4.91 11.71 21.96
CA SER A 67 -5.20 13.14 21.95
C SER A 67 -4.13 13.95 22.69
N LEU A 68 -3.69 15.05 22.09
CA LEU A 68 -2.70 15.98 22.66
C LEU A 68 -3.33 17.26 23.23
N ASP A 69 -4.61 17.48 22.95
CA ASP A 69 -5.37 18.69 23.30
C ASP A 69 -5.55 18.90 24.81
N THR A 70 -5.52 17.82 25.59
CA THR A 70 -5.61 17.86 27.06
C THR A 70 -4.37 18.43 27.73
N LYS A 71 -3.21 18.36 27.06
CA LYS A 71 -1.90 18.75 27.62
C LYS A 71 -1.39 20.07 27.04
N PHE A 72 -1.64 20.33 25.76
CA PHE A 72 -1.06 21.45 25.02
C PHE A 72 -2.07 22.15 24.12
N GLY A 73 -1.84 23.44 23.91
CA GLY A 73 -2.61 24.27 23.00
C GLY A 73 -3.59 25.21 23.69
N ALA A 74 -3.65 26.44 23.19
CA ALA A 74 -4.57 27.46 23.66
C ALA A 74 -5.97 27.28 23.06
N SER A 75 -7.01 27.53 23.86
CA SER A 75 -8.36 27.71 23.32
C SER A 75 -8.45 29.00 22.49
N SER A 76 -9.43 29.11 21.58
CA SER A 76 -9.62 30.32 20.78
C SER A 76 -9.81 31.58 21.64
N GLU A 77 -10.46 31.48 22.80
CA GLU A 77 -10.61 32.60 23.74
C GLU A 77 -9.26 33.02 24.35
N THR A 78 -8.39 32.05 24.66
CA THR A 78 -7.08 32.29 25.25
C THR A 78 -6.11 32.85 24.22
N ALA A 79 -6.21 32.40 22.97
CA ALA A 79 -5.35 32.81 21.87
C ALA A 79 -5.29 34.34 21.70
N LEU A 80 -6.44 35.03 21.78
CA LEU A 80 -6.47 36.50 21.67
C LEU A 80 -5.67 37.19 22.79
N LYS A 81 -5.85 36.74 24.03
CA LYS A 81 -5.14 37.28 25.20
C LYS A 81 -3.62 37.06 25.07
N LEU A 82 -3.23 35.91 24.52
CA LEU A 82 -1.83 35.56 24.27
C LEU A 82 -1.20 36.43 23.17
N LEU A 83 -1.91 36.68 22.08
CA LEU A 83 -1.43 37.58 21.01
C LEU A 83 -1.22 39.01 21.53
N GLN A 84 -2.14 39.51 22.36
CA GLN A 84 -2.03 40.83 23.00
C GLN A 84 -0.84 40.88 23.96
N CYS A 85 -0.66 39.84 24.78
CA CYS A 85 0.47 39.73 25.70
C CYS A 85 1.80 39.70 24.95
N ALA A 86 1.93 38.88 23.90
CA ALA A 86 3.13 38.82 23.06
C ALA A 86 3.47 40.20 22.49
N LYS A 87 2.47 40.94 21.99
CA LYS A 87 2.66 42.32 21.49
C LYS A 87 3.15 43.27 22.59
N SER A 88 2.58 43.18 23.79
CA SER A 88 3.00 44.01 24.94
C SER A 88 4.43 43.72 25.42
N LEU A 89 4.94 42.51 25.14
CA LEU A 89 6.30 42.08 25.46
C LEU A 89 7.30 42.36 24.33
N ASP A 90 6.86 42.98 23.23
CA ASP A 90 7.65 43.21 22.02
C ASP A 90 8.18 41.91 21.40
N LEU A 91 7.36 40.86 21.43
CA LEU A 91 7.62 39.58 20.78
C LEU A 91 6.82 39.47 19.48
N SER A 92 7.44 38.90 18.44
CA SER A 92 6.82 38.71 17.14
C SER A 92 6.14 37.35 17.05
N VAL A 93 4.81 37.34 16.92
CA VAL A 93 4.08 36.13 16.52
C VAL A 93 4.04 36.08 14.99
N VAL A 94 4.48 34.96 14.42
CA VAL A 94 4.55 34.76 12.97
C VAL A 94 3.55 33.72 12.46
N GLY A 95 2.87 33.01 13.36
CA GLY A 95 2.05 31.90 12.91
C GLY A 95 1.24 31.21 13.98
N VAL A 96 0.54 30.18 13.52
CA VAL A 96 -0.30 29.29 14.34
C VAL A 96 0.12 27.85 14.08
N SER A 97 0.12 27.02 15.12
CA SER A 97 0.22 25.58 14.99
C SER A 97 -0.92 24.83 15.66
N PHE A 98 -1.22 23.62 15.20
CA PHE A 98 -2.10 22.68 15.92
C PHE A 98 -1.66 21.24 15.67
N HIS A 99 -2.22 20.29 16.41
CA HIS A 99 -1.99 18.86 16.16
C HIS A 99 -3.24 18.09 16.56
N ILE A 100 -3.91 17.43 15.61
CA ILE A 100 -5.25 16.83 15.82
C ILE A 100 -5.26 15.54 16.65
N GLY A 101 -4.09 14.90 16.81
CA GLY A 101 -3.90 13.67 17.59
C GLY A 101 -3.30 12.55 16.75
N SER A 102 -2.61 11.58 17.36
CA SER A 102 -1.96 10.49 16.61
C SER A 102 -3.00 9.58 15.95
N ASN A 103 -2.77 9.20 14.70
CA ASN A 103 -3.62 8.29 13.92
C ASN A 103 -5.10 8.72 13.88
N ALA A 104 -5.33 9.98 13.56
CA ALA A 104 -6.66 10.55 13.40
C ALA A 104 -7.43 9.88 12.26
N LYS A 105 -8.73 9.68 12.44
CA LYS A 105 -9.60 8.98 11.48
C LYS A 105 -10.67 9.90 10.89
N ASP A 106 -10.89 11.09 11.43
CA ASP A 106 -11.87 12.03 10.91
C ASP A 106 -11.19 13.17 10.13
N PRO A 107 -11.30 13.20 8.78
CA PRO A 107 -10.76 14.29 7.97
C PRO A 107 -11.36 15.67 8.28
N THR A 108 -12.55 15.73 8.91
CA THR A 108 -13.21 17.00 9.26
C THR A 108 -12.56 17.69 10.47
N ALA A 109 -11.78 16.96 11.27
CA ALA A 109 -11.03 17.54 12.38
C ALA A 109 -9.99 18.57 11.90
N PHE A 110 -9.36 18.31 10.75
CA PHE A 110 -8.46 19.28 10.10
C PHE A 110 -9.20 20.53 9.62
N ASP A 111 -10.40 20.41 9.05
CA ASP A 111 -11.21 21.56 8.59
C ASP A 111 -11.45 22.54 9.74
N LYS A 112 -12.00 22.03 10.86
CA LYS A 112 -12.27 22.83 12.04
C LYS A 112 -11.01 23.47 12.64
N ALA A 113 -9.90 22.73 12.68
CA ALA A 113 -8.64 23.25 13.19
C ALA A 113 -8.08 24.37 12.30
N ILE A 114 -8.12 24.20 10.98
CA ILE A 114 -7.68 25.20 10.00
C ILE A 114 -8.58 26.45 10.07
N GLN A 115 -9.90 26.27 10.18
CA GLN A 115 -10.84 27.38 10.37
C GLN A 115 -10.51 28.18 11.64
N ASN A 116 -10.32 27.52 12.78
CA ASN A 116 -9.95 28.18 14.03
C ASN A 116 -8.60 28.91 13.91
N SER A 117 -7.63 28.30 13.22
CA SER A 117 -6.34 28.94 12.93
C SER A 117 -6.52 30.21 12.12
N ARG A 118 -7.44 30.24 11.16
CA ARG A 118 -7.74 31.44 10.39
C ARG A 118 -8.25 32.59 11.26
N ASP A 119 -9.19 32.31 12.16
CA ASP A 119 -9.73 33.32 13.07
C ASP A 119 -8.62 33.97 13.94
N VAL A 120 -7.66 33.14 14.39
CA VAL A 120 -6.50 33.58 15.17
C VAL A 120 -5.48 34.34 14.31
N PHE A 121 -5.27 33.92 13.06
CA PHE A 121 -4.48 34.66 12.07
C PHE A 121 -5.00 36.09 11.88
N ASP A 122 -6.30 36.24 11.62
CA ASP A 122 -6.93 37.55 11.43
C ASP A 122 -6.82 38.43 12.69
N ALA A 123 -6.93 37.83 13.88
CA ALA A 123 -6.71 38.54 15.14
C ALA A 123 -5.26 38.99 15.32
N GLY A 124 -4.28 38.15 14.98
CA GLY A 124 -2.86 38.48 15.02
C GLY A 124 -2.51 39.65 14.11
N LEU A 125 -2.99 39.61 12.86
CA LEU A 125 -2.80 40.70 11.89
C LEU A 125 -3.38 42.02 12.39
N ARG A 126 -4.60 42.01 12.97
CA ARG A 126 -5.22 43.22 13.56
C ARG A 126 -4.42 43.81 14.74
N ILE A 127 -3.74 42.97 15.51
CA ILE A 127 -2.89 43.40 16.64
C ILE A 127 -1.52 43.92 16.13
N GLY A 128 -1.16 43.63 14.88
CA GLY A 128 0.09 44.05 14.26
C GLY A 128 1.22 43.03 14.41
N HIS A 129 0.88 41.74 14.36
CA HIS A 129 1.82 40.62 14.19
C HIS A 129 1.95 40.24 12.71
N ASP A 130 3.08 39.66 12.30
CA ASP A 130 3.38 39.29 10.92
C ASP A 130 3.03 37.81 10.66
N MET A 131 1.73 37.52 10.63
CA MET A 131 1.20 36.16 10.56
C MET A 131 1.38 35.60 9.14
N ASN A 132 2.38 34.73 8.96
CA ASN A 132 2.79 34.17 7.66
C ASN A 132 3.10 32.67 7.69
N LEU A 133 2.93 31.97 8.82
CA LEU A 133 3.23 30.54 8.96
C LEU A 133 2.05 29.77 9.59
N LEU A 134 1.57 28.73 8.90
CA LEU A 134 0.58 27.79 9.41
C LEU A 134 1.21 26.39 9.49
N ASP A 135 1.40 25.91 10.71
CA ASP A 135 1.82 24.54 10.98
C ASP A 135 0.61 23.68 11.33
N ILE A 136 0.17 22.86 10.39
CA ILE A 136 -0.99 21.97 10.58
C ILE A 136 -0.65 20.73 11.42
N GLY A 137 0.61 20.61 11.87
CA GLY A 137 1.11 19.53 12.69
C GLY A 137 0.93 18.16 12.05
N GLY A 138 0.82 17.16 12.92
CA GLY A 138 0.70 15.76 12.53
C GLY A 138 -0.68 15.16 12.83
N GLY A 139 -0.70 13.84 12.91
CA GLY A 139 -1.92 13.05 13.11
C GLY A 139 -2.43 12.35 11.86
N PHE A 140 -1.73 12.52 10.74
CA PHE A 140 -1.95 11.79 9.51
C PHE A 140 -1.93 10.28 9.77
N SER A 141 -2.99 9.61 9.31
CA SER A 141 -3.01 8.16 9.27
C SER A 141 -2.37 7.69 7.97
N ALA A 142 -1.39 6.78 8.05
CA ALA A 142 -0.59 6.37 6.89
C ALA A 142 -1.43 5.86 5.71
N HIS A 143 -2.50 5.10 5.99
CA HIS A 143 -3.38 4.51 4.99
C HIS A 143 -4.49 5.46 4.49
N ARG A 144 -4.69 6.60 5.16
CA ARG A 144 -5.68 7.63 4.75
C ARG A 144 -5.02 8.94 4.37
N PHE A 145 -3.70 8.93 4.20
CA PHE A 145 -2.89 10.11 3.95
C PHE A 145 -3.45 10.91 2.79
N ASP A 146 -3.75 10.28 1.65
CA ASP A 146 -4.24 10.97 0.46
C ASP A 146 -5.61 11.62 0.66
N ALA A 147 -6.52 10.94 1.36
CA ALA A 147 -7.84 11.48 1.68
C ALA A 147 -7.74 12.68 2.64
N MET A 148 -6.91 12.58 3.67
CA MET A 148 -6.66 13.66 4.63
C MET A 148 -5.97 14.85 3.93
N ALA A 149 -4.92 14.60 3.15
CA ALA A 149 -4.20 15.61 2.39
C ALA A 149 -5.11 16.34 1.40
N SER A 150 -6.03 15.62 0.74
CA SER A 150 -7.02 16.21 -0.16
C SER A 150 -7.99 17.13 0.59
N SER A 151 -8.51 16.69 1.74
CA SER A 151 -9.37 17.52 2.61
C SER A 151 -8.65 18.79 3.08
N ILE A 152 -7.41 18.64 3.56
CA ILE A 152 -6.57 19.74 4.02
C ILE A 152 -6.36 20.75 2.89
N ARG A 153 -5.99 20.31 1.67
CA ARG A 153 -5.81 21.20 0.51
C ARG A 153 -7.05 22.03 0.23
N GLN A 154 -8.24 21.43 0.30
CA GLN A 154 -9.50 22.14 0.11
C GLN A 154 -9.74 23.17 1.22
N CYS A 155 -9.47 22.82 2.48
CA CYS A 155 -9.62 23.72 3.61
C CYS A 155 -8.65 24.92 3.52
N ILE A 156 -7.39 24.67 3.20
CA ILE A 156 -6.39 25.71 2.97
C ILE A 156 -6.83 26.65 1.84
N SER A 157 -7.24 26.08 0.70
CA SER A 157 -7.72 26.86 -0.45
C SER A 157 -8.98 27.67 -0.14
N ARG A 158 -9.76 27.25 0.86
CA ARG A 158 -10.97 27.95 1.29
C ARG A 158 -10.68 29.07 2.28
N TYR A 159 -9.85 28.82 3.30
CA TYR A 159 -9.68 29.73 4.44
C TYR A 159 -8.42 30.60 4.36
N PHE A 160 -7.43 30.26 3.54
CA PHE A 160 -6.14 30.95 3.45
C PHE A 160 -5.82 31.45 2.02
N CYS A 161 -6.81 31.52 1.12
CA CYS A 161 -6.60 31.91 -0.28
C CYS A 161 -6.20 33.37 -0.51
N ASP A 162 -6.50 34.26 0.43
CA ASP A 162 -6.27 35.70 0.37
C ASP A 162 -4.97 36.14 1.06
N ILE A 163 -4.21 35.20 1.64
CA ILE A 163 -2.96 35.49 2.36
C ILE A 163 -1.82 34.56 1.91
N ASN A 164 -0.62 35.11 1.77
CA ASN A 164 0.56 34.32 1.48
C ASN A 164 1.07 33.67 2.77
N VAL A 165 0.87 32.35 2.91
CA VAL A 165 1.20 31.59 4.12
C VAL A 165 2.11 30.40 3.80
N GLU A 166 3.19 30.26 4.55
CA GLU A 166 4.01 29.04 4.55
C GLU A 166 3.25 27.95 5.30
N ILE A 167 3.08 26.77 4.69
CA ILE A 167 2.37 25.64 5.31
C ILE A 167 3.37 24.55 5.67
N VAL A 168 3.35 24.13 6.93
CA VAL A 168 4.15 23.03 7.45
C VAL A 168 3.22 21.90 7.86
N ALA A 169 3.57 20.67 7.50
CA ALA A 169 2.86 19.46 7.89
C ALA A 169 3.85 18.44 8.47
N GLU A 170 3.40 17.64 9.43
CA GLU A 170 4.21 16.62 10.11
C GLU A 170 3.61 15.22 9.92
N PRO A 171 3.69 14.60 8.72
CA PRO A 171 3.08 13.29 8.43
C PRO A 171 3.57 12.15 9.31
N GLY A 172 4.76 12.32 9.92
CA GLY A 172 5.35 11.39 10.86
C GLY A 172 5.32 9.95 10.36
N ARG A 173 4.42 9.15 10.95
CA ARG A 173 4.26 7.70 10.69
C ARG A 173 4.14 7.36 9.21
N TYR A 174 3.50 8.19 8.39
CA TYR A 174 3.38 7.92 6.96
C TYR A 174 4.75 7.69 6.27
N PHE A 175 5.78 8.45 6.66
CA PHE A 175 7.10 8.33 6.03
C PHE A 175 7.93 7.17 6.57
N VAL A 176 7.85 6.92 7.88
CA VAL A 176 8.84 6.09 8.57
C VAL A 176 8.29 4.73 8.98
N ALA A 177 6.98 4.49 8.96
CA ALA A 177 6.33 3.26 9.43
C ALA A 177 7.08 1.97 9.05
N GLY A 178 7.18 1.71 7.75
CA GLY A 178 7.84 0.51 7.21
C GLY A 178 9.36 0.64 7.05
N ALA A 179 10.00 1.68 7.59
CA ALA A 179 11.43 1.91 7.41
C ALA A 179 12.30 1.14 8.41
N LEU A 180 11.75 0.70 9.55
CA LEU A 180 12.52 0.05 10.62
C LEU A 180 11.85 -1.23 11.12
N THR A 181 12.68 -2.21 11.47
CA THR A 181 12.32 -3.43 12.20
C THR A 181 13.08 -3.41 13.52
N LEU A 182 12.38 -3.59 14.65
CA LEU A 182 13.00 -3.67 15.96
C LEU A 182 13.33 -5.13 16.28
N ALA A 183 14.54 -5.40 16.77
CA ALA A 183 14.90 -6.70 17.33
C ALA A 183 15.16 -6.55 18.83
N CYS A 184 14.55 -7.41 19.64
CA CYS A 184 14.64 -7.42 21.10
C CYS A 184 15.15 -8.77 21.59
N GLY A 185 16.14 -8.74 22.48
CA GLY A 185 16.64 -9.94 23.15
C GLY A 185 15.78 -10.31 24.35
N ILE A 186 15.61 -11.60 24.61
CA ILE A 186 14.96 -12.15 25.79
C ILE A 186 15.97 -12.14 26.94
N ILE A 187 15.71 -11.36 27.98
CA ILE A 187 16.56 -11.24 29.18
C ILE A 187 16.05 -12.03 30.36
N GLY A 188 14.82 -12.54 30.28
CA GLY A 188 14.22 -13.32 31.35
C GLY A 188 13.08 -14.19 30.85
N ARG A 189 12.83 -15.28 31.58
CA ARG A 189 11.72 -16.21 31.35
C ARG A 189 11.17 -16.68 32.70
N ARG A 190 9.85 -16.84 32.80
CA ARG A 190 9.19 -17.53 33.91
C ARG A 190 8.18 -18.52 33.34
N ASP A 191 8.29 -19.77 33.78
CA ASP A 191 7.36 -20.82 33.40
C ASP A 191 6.27 -20.99 34.45
N ALA A 192 5.07 -21.42 34.01
CA ALA A 192 3.93 -21.65 34.88
C ALA A 192 4.20 -22.81 35.87
N ALA A 193 3.76 -22.66 37.13
CA ALA A 193 3.81 -23.75 38.12
C ALA A 193 2.70 -24.80 37.87
N GLU A 194 3.00 -26.08 38.13
CA GLU A 194 2.15 -27.24 37.81
C GLU A 194 0.77 -27.26 38.50
N ASN A 195 0.58 -26.58 39.63
CA ASN A 195 -0.57 -26.73 40.54
C ASN A 195 -1.58 -25.56 40.56
N ASP A 196 -1.67 -24.81 39.47
CA ASP A 196 -2.37 -23.53 39.48
C ASP A 196 -3.46 -23.56 38.40
N GLU A 197 -4.69 -23.25 38.82
CA GLU A 197 -5.93 -23.71 38.16
C GLU A 197 -6.28 -22.90 36.89
N ASP A 198 -5.63 -21.75 36.68
CA ASP A 198 -5.73 -20.94 35.46
C ASP A 198 -4.59 -21.30 34.49
N LYS A 199 -4.90 -22.11 33.46
CA LYS A 199 -3.91 -22.67 32.52
C LYS A 199 -3.60 -21.81 31.29
N GLU A 200 -4.33 -20.73 31.03
CA GLU A 200 -4.26 -20.02 29.74
C GLU A 200 -3.34 -18.78 29.68
N SER A 201 -2.56 -18.44 30.74
CA SER A 201 -1.82 -17.15 30.75
C SER A 201 -0.50 -17.06 31.55
N ARG A 202 0.23 -18.15 31.85
CA ARG A 202 1.33 -18.08 32.85
C ARG A 202 2.78 -18.16 32.36
N HIS A 203 3.10 -18.54 31.12
CA HIS A 203 4.49 -18.39 30.65
C HIS A 203 4.77 -16.92 30.34
N MET A 204 5.89 -16.41 30.86
CA MET A 204 6.28 -15.01 30.71
C MET A 204 7.68 -14.94 30.12
N ILE A 205 7.87 -14.08 29.12
CA ILE A 205 9.19 -13.70 28.63
C ILE A 205 9.38 -12.20 28.84
N TYR A 206 10.61 -11.81 29.14
CA TYR A 206 11.00 -10.44 29.45
C TYR A 206 12.03 -10.00 28.41
N LEU A 207 11.73 -8.93 27.70
CA LEU A 207 12.60 -8.37 26.66
C LEU A 207 13.53 -7.31 27.23
N ASN A 208 14.65 -7.06 26.55
CA ASN A 208 15.57 -5.96 26.86
C ASN A 208 15.02 -4.56 26.52
N ASP A 209 13.82 -4.49 25.94
CA ASP A 209 13.08 -3.27 25.63
C ASP A 209 11.58 -3.50 25.88
N GLY A 210 10.82 -2.43 26.09
CA GLY A 210 9.45 -2.52 26.56
C GLY A 210 8.62 -1.29 26.26
N VAL A 211 7.46 -1.20 26.90
CA VAL A 211 6.52 -0.09 26.81
C VAL A 211 7.18 1.22 27.25
N TYR A 212 8.10 1.16 28.20
CA TYR A 212 8.87 2.35 28.63
C TYR A 212 10.02 2.74 27.67
N GLY A 213 10.22 2.00 26.58
CA GLY A 213 11.20 2.27 25.53
C GLY A 213 10.53 2.33 24.15
N THR A 214 10.94 1.47 23.21
CA THR A 214 10.48 1.55 21.81
C THR A 214 9.00 1.21 21.64
N PHE A 215 8.39 0.47 22.59
CA PHE A 215 6.98 0.09 22.55
C PHE A 215 6.04 1.10 23.24
N LEU A 216 6.46 2.35 23.44
CA LEU A 216 5.65 3.38 24.09
C LEU A 216 4.24 3.54 23.51
N CYS A 217 4.08 3.30 22.21
CA CYS A 217 2.78 3.41 21.55
C CYS A 217 1.77 2.35 22.05
N ASN A 218 2.23 1.24 22.65
CA ASN A 218 1.35 0.17 23.16
C ASN A 218 0.45 0.64 24.31
N ILE A 219 0.77 1.75 24.97
CA ILE A 219 -0.11 2.37 25.98
C ILE A 219 -1.41 2.88 25.35
N PHE A 220 -1.34 3.31 24.08
CA PHE A 220 -2.43 4.03 23.41
C PHE A 220 -3.05 3.22 22.26
N GLU A 221 -2.33 2.23 21.74
CA GLU A 221 -2.67 1.47 20.55
C GLU A 221 -2.37 -0.02 20.79
N PRO A 222 -3.05 -0.96 20.09
CA PRO A 222 -2.67 -2.36 20.15
C PRO A 222 -1.20 -2.56 19.74
N GLY A 223 -0.47 -3.37 20.52
CA GLY A 223 0.95 -3.62 20.30
C GLY A 223 1.26 -4.47 19.05
N PRO A 224 2.52 -4.41 18.55
CA PRO A 224 2.96 -5.17 17.39
C PRO A 224 2.98 -6.67 17.71
N GLN A 225 2.80 -7.48 16.69
CA GLN A 225 2.96 -8.93 16.84
C GLN A 225 4.45 -9.31 16.78
N PRO A 226 4.96 -10.04 17.78
CA PRO A 226 6.33 -10.51 17.77
C PRO A 226 6.52 -11.57 16.69
N LYS A 227 7.69 -11.57 16.08
CA LYS A 227 8.21 -12.66 15.26
C LYS A 227 9.48 -13.20 15.90
N ILE A 228 9.83 -14.45 15.63
CA ILE A 228 11.01 -15.06 16.26
C ILE A 228 12.24 -14.84 15.37
N LEU A 229 13.31 -14.31 15.94
CA LEU A 229 14.61 -14.17 15.27
C LEU A 229 15.54 -15.31 15.67
N ARG A 230 15.59 -15.66 16.96
CA ARG A 230 16.39 -16.77 17.51
C ARG A 230 15.59 -17.58 18.52
N ALA A 231 15.80 -18.89 18.56
CA ALA A 231 15.40 -19.75 19.68
C ALA A 231 16.52 -20.77 19.99
N SER A 232 16.69 -21.14 21.27
CA SER A 232 17.74 -22.05 21.72
C SER A 232 19.16 -21.64 21.30
N GLY A 233 19.42 -20.34 21.20
CA GLY A 233 20.74 -19.80 20.84
C GLY A 233 21.04 -19.79 19.35
N GLU A 234 20.12 -20.22 18.49
CA GLU A 234 20.30 -20.27 17.03
C GLU A 234 19.24 -19.43 16.33
N PHE A 235 19.47 -19.05 15.06
CA PHE A 235 18.42 -18.39 14.26
C PHE A 235 17.20 -19.29 14.18
N TYR A 236 16.02 -18.73 14.44
CA TYR A 236 14.79 -19.52 14.48
C TYR A 236 14.33 -19.83 13.06
N PRO A 237 14.33 -21.10 12.65
CA PRO A 237 13.89 -21.48 11.32
C PRO A 237 12.35 -21.33 11.27
N LEU A 238 11.82 -20.84 10.14
CA LEU A 238 10.41 -20.44 9.98
C LEU A 238 9.39 -21.57 10.22
N ASP A 239 9.89 -22.79 10.36
CA ASP A 239 9.34 -24.14 10.16
C ASP A 239 9.68 -25.11 11.29
N SER A 240 10.33 -24.56 12.31
CA SER A 240 10.66 -25.26 13.52
C SER A 240 9.42 -26.01 14.02
N LYS A 241 9.54 -27.33 14.15
CA LYS A 241 8.50 -28.21 14.74
C LYS A 241 8.40 -28.05 16.26
N ASP A 242 8.98 -26.99 16.79
CA ASP A 242 8.90 -26.68 18.19
C ASP A 242 7.43 -26.45 18.57
N GLY A 243 7.02 -27.14 19.63
CA GLY A 243 5.68 -26.97 20.14
C GLY A 243 5.49 -25.53 20.54
N HIS A 244 4.32 -24.97 20.29
CA HIS A 244 4.02 -23.61 20.72
C HIS A 244 3.37 -23.63 22.11
N GLU A 245 3.71 -22.63 22.91
CA GLU A 245 3.05 -22.30 24.17
C GLU A 245 2.63 -20.83 24.16
N ARG A 246 1.69 -20.47 25.03
CA ARG A 246 1.21 -19.09 25.12
C ARG A 246 2.07 -18.32 26.12
N TYR A 247 2.69 -17.25 25.65
CA TYR A 247 3.52 -16.37 26.44
C TYR A 247 2.87 -14.98 26.60
N THR A 248 3.06 -14.39 27.76
CA THR A 248 2.93 -12.94 27.93
C THR A 248 4.32 -12.31 27.83
N ILE A 249 4.46 -11.31 26.97
CA ILE A 249 5.70 -10.62 26.69
C ILE A 249 5.74 -9.34 27.50
N TRP A 250 6.74 -9.24 28.35
CA TRP A 250 6.99 -8.12 29.23
C TRP A 250 8.23 -7.36 28.78
N GLY A 251 8.28 -6.07 29.07
CA GLY A 251 9.51 -5.29 29.01
C GLY A 251 10.41 -5.51 30.22
N PRO A 252 11.52 -4.78 30.31
CA PRO A 252 12.56 -5.00 31.31
C PRO A 252 12.24 -4.41 32.70
N THR A 253 11.14 -3.66 32.84
CA THR A 253 10.85 -2.94 34.09
C THR A 253 10.06 -3.81 35.09
N CYS A 254 10.01 -3.37 36.35
CA CYS A 254 9.21 -4.00 37.40
C CYS A 254 7.73 -3.55 37.40
N ASP A 255 7.28 -2.86 36.36
CA ASP A 255 5.94 -2.28 36.27
C ASP A 255 5.00 -3.22 35.50
N GLY A 256 3.85 -3.55 36.07
CA GLY A 256 2.83 -4.40 35.45
C GLY A 256 2.14 -3.80 34.22
N THR A 257 2.42 -2.54 33.87
CA THR A 257 2.01 -1.90 32.62
C THR A 257 3.01 -2.10 31.48
N ASP A 258 4.21 -2.60 31.78
CA ASP A 258 5.26 -2.89 30.81
C ASP A 258 5.01 -4.21 30.07
N CYS A 259 3.80 -4.34 29.51
CA CYS A 259 3.35 -5.53 28.80
C CYS A 259 3.34 -5.24 27.30
N VAL A 260 4.25 -5.86 26.56
CA VAL A 260 4.41 -5.68 25.11
C VAL A 260 3.29 -6.40 24.35
N ALA A 261 3.00 -7.65 24.72
CA ALA A 261 1.94 -8.45 24.11
C ALA A 261 1.44 -9.55 25.07
N GLN A 262 0.15 -9.89 24.99
CA GLN A 262 -0.48 -10.88 25.86
C GLN A 262 -0.89 -12.13 25.07
N SER A 263 -0.73 -13.31 25.70
CA SER A 263 -1.22 -14.60 25.20
C SER A 263 -0.76 -14.93 23.77
N VAL A 264 0.51 -14.65 23.45
CA VAL A 264 1.09 -14.89 22.13
C VAL A 264 1.60 -16.32 22.05
N ALA A 265 1.21 -17.05 21.00
CA ALA A 265 1.76 -18.36 20.72
C ALA A 265 3.22 -18.21 20.23
N LEU A 266 4.17 -18.72 21.01
CA LEU A 266 5.59 -18.72 20.68
C LEU A 266 6.22 -20.10 20.95
N PRO A 267 7.41 -20.37 20.41
CA PRO A 267 8.06 -21.67 20.52
C PRO A 267 8.47 -22.00 21.96
N LYS A 268 8.24 -23.25 22.40
CA LYS A 268 8.61 -23.74 23.75
C LYS A 268 10.11 -23.65 24.03
N SER A 269 10.93 -23.74 22.98
CA SER A 269 12.40 -23.74 23.02
C SER A 269 13.02 -22.35 23.20
N LEU A 270 12.22 -21.29 23.32
CA LEU A 270 12.73 -19.95 23.62
C LEU A 270 13.46 -19.91 24.96
N VAL A 271 14.75 -19.62 24.95
CA VAL A 271 15.57 -19.45 26.14
C VAL A 271 15.95 -17.98 26.33
N ILE A 272 16.61 -17.69 27.45
CA ILE A 272 17.26 -16.40 27.65
C ILE A 272 18.38 -16.25 26.62
N ASP A 273 18.63 -15.02 26.16
CA ASP A 273 19.56 -14.62 25.09
C ASP A 273 19.10 -14.89 23.66
N ASP A 274 17.90 -15.45 23.49
CA ASP A 274 17.19 -15.49 22.22
C ASP A 274 16.60 -14.15 21.84
N TRP A 275 16.12 -14.03 20.61
CA TRP A 275 15.70 -12.75 20.04
C TRP A 275 14.34 -12.87 19.38
N LEU A 276 13.50 -11.87 19.63
CA LEU A 276 12.29 -11.60 18.87
C LEU A 276 12.53 -10.39 17.97
N TYR A 277 11.78 -10.26 16.90
CA TYR A 277 11.74 -9.06 16.09
C TYR A 277 10.32 -8.62 15.77
N PHE A 278 10.17 -7.33 15.48
CA PHE A 278 8.91 -6.64 15.28
C PHE A 278 9.04 -5.78 14.02
N PRO A 279 8.37 -6.12 12.90
CA PRO A 279 8.38 -5.30 11.69
C PRO A 279 7.56 -4.01 11.88
N ASP A 280 7.68 -3.07 10.94
CA ASP A 280 6.95 -1.81 10.92
C ASP A 280 7.11 -0.97 12.20
N MET A 281 8.27 -1.09 12.84
CA MET A 281 8.63 -0.37 14.06
C MET A 281 9.25 1.00 13.78
N GLY A 282 9.32 1.39 12.50
CA GLY A 282 9.42 2.80 12.15
C GLY A 282 8.10 3.54 12.37
N VAL A 283 7.03 2.78 12.69
CA VAL A 283 5.81 3.02 13.50
C VAL A 283 4.58 2.32 12.84
N MET A 284 3.89 1.46 13.58
CA MET A 284 3.01 0.36 13.10
C MET A 284 1.83 0.69 12.15
N LEU A 285 1.51 -0.25 11.24
CA LEU A 285 0.25 -0.37 10.46
C LEU A 285 -0.75 -1.37 11.13
N ASP A 286 -2.06 -1.13 10.98
CA ASP A 286 -3.14 -1.91 11.63
C ASP A 286 -3.62 -3.09 10.76
N ARG A 287 -3.45 -4.33 11.26
CA ARG A 287 -3.89 -5.59 10.62
C ARG A 287 -5.43 -5.70 10.46
N LYS A 288 -6.21 -4.97 11.26
CA LYS A 288 -7.69 -4.98 11.18
C LYS A 288 -8.23 -4.37 9.89
N LEU A 289 -7.39 -3.75 9.07
CA LEU A 289 -7.78 -3.09 7.84
C LEU A 289 -8.17 -4.06 6.70
N TRP A 290 -7.72 -5.32 6.73
CA TRP A 290 -7.97 -6.28 5.64
C TRP A 290 -8.37 -7.69 6.08
N GLU A 291 -8.00 -8.13 7.29
CA GLU A 291 -8.21 -9.52 7.78
C GLU A 291 -9.69 -9.95 7.81
N ASN A 292 -10.63 -9.00 7.94
CA ASN A 292 -12.07 -9.26 7.96
C ASN A 292 -12.82 -8.57 6.81
N ASP A 293 -12.12 -8.04 5.80
CA ASP A 293 -12.82 -7.48 4.64
C ASP A 293 -13.49 -8.64 3.88
N PRO A 294 -14.84 -8.69 3.83
CA PRO A 294 -15.55 -9.80 3.20
C PRO A 294 -15.28 -9.87 1.70
N ILE A 295 -14.71 -8.85 1.08
CA ILE A 295 -14.32 -8.89 -0.34
C ILE A 295 -12.89 -9.43 -0.53
N TYR A 296 -12.18 -9.79 0.54
CA TYR A 296 -10.79 -10.22 0.44
C TYR A 296 -10.63 -11.74 0.67
N PHE A 297 -9.70 -12.34 -0.07
CA PHE A 297 -9.52 -13.80 -0.16
C PHE A 297 -8.24 -14.29 0.54
N PHE A 298 -7.65 -13.46 1.40
CA PHE A 298 -6.50 -13.80 2.27
C PHE A 298 -6.78 -13.41 3.72
N GLN A 299 -6.28 -14.21 4.66
CA GLN A 299 -6.44 -14.03 6.10
C GLN A 299 -5.12 -13.71 6.81
N VAL A 300 -3.99 -14.08 6.22
CA VAL A 300 -2.67 -14.03 6.86
C VAL A 300 -1.67 -13.26 6.01
N ILE A 301 -1.70 -13.42 4.69
CA ILE A 301 -0.76 -12.74 3.78
C ILE A 301 -1.29 -11.32 3.51
N PRO A 302 -0.57 -10.26 3.93
CA PRO A 302 -1.02 -8.89 3.71
C PRO A 302 -0.89 -8.52 2.23
N PRO A 303 -1.82 -7.71 1.71
CA PRO A 303 -1.61 -7.08 0.41
C PRO A 303 -0.61 -5.93 0.52
N HIS A 304 0.20 -5.77 -0.52
CA HIS A 304 1.03 -4.59 -0.72
C HIS A 304 0.60 -3.81 -1.95
N ILE A 305 0.85 -2.52 -1.93
CA ILE A 305 0.66 -1.63 -3.07
C ILE A 305 2.00 -0.94 -3.32
N SER A 306 2.44 -0.93 -4.57
CA SER A 306 3.66 -0.24 -4.96
C SER A 306 3.63 1.22 -4.51
N LYS A 307 4.75 1.69 -3.96
CA LYS A 307 4.97 3.13 -3.65
C LYS A 307 4.91 4.02 -4.89
N HIS A 308 4.93 3.41 -6.08
CA HIS A 308 4.88 4.06 -7.37
C HIS A 308 3.56 3.82 -8.09
N ALA A 309 2.47 3.52 -7.36
CA ALA A 309 1.14 3.26 -7.93
C ALA A 309 0.66 4.34 -8.90
N GLN A 310 0.98 5.61 -8.61
CA GLN A 310 0.68 6.72 -9.49
C GLN A 310 1.32 6.54 -10.88
N ARG A 311 2.56 6.06 -10.96
CA ARG A 311 3.23 5.81 -12.26
C ARG A 311 2.55 4.70 -13.05
N ALA A 312 1.98 3.71 -12.35
CA ALA A 312 1.22 2.65 -12.99
C ALA A 312 -0.10 3.20 -13.58
N ASP A 313 -0.84 4.00 -12.81
CA ASP A 313 -2.04 4.70 -13.31
C ASP A 313 -1.69 5.53 -14.55
N ASP A 314 -0.59 6.26 -14.47
CA ASP A 314 -0.12 7.15 -15.50
C ASP A 314 0.21 6.43 -16.82
N ALA A 315 0.88 5.29 -16.72
CA ALA A 315 1.21 4.47 -17.86
C ALA A 315 -0.02 3.79 -18.48
N SER A 316 -0.95 3.28 -17.67
CA SER A 316 -2.25 2.75 -18.13
C SER A 316 -3.04 3.80 -18.92
N ILE A 317 -3.07 5.02 -18.39
CA ILE A 317 -3.69 6.15 -19.04
C ILE A 317 -3.02 6.46 -20.39
N GLN A 318 -1.70 6.50 -20.44
CA GLN A 318 -0.99 6.76 -21.69
C GLN A 318 -1.26 5.67 -22.73
N ALA A 319 -1.37 4.40 -22.33
CA ALA A 319 -1.75 3.30 -23.22
C ALA A 319 -3.15 3.51 -23.84
N GLN A 320 -4.12 3.99 -23.07
CA GLN A 320 -5.45 4.33 -23.59
C GLN A 320 -5.40 5.48 -24.62
N ILE A 321 -4.60 6.51 -24.36
CA ILE A 321 -4.41 7.63 -25.31
C ILE A 321 -3.76 7.14 -26.59
N ASP A 322 -2.72 6.34 -26.45
CA ASP A 322 -1.93 5.79 -27.55
C ASP A 322 -2.78 4.96 -28.51
N VAL A 323 -3.78 4.23 -27.98
CA VAL A 323 -4.70 3.41 -28.80
C VAL A 323 -5.92 4.20 -29.28
N PHE A 324 -6.65 4.85 -28.36
CA PHE A 324 -7.98 5.42 -28.63
C PHE A 324 -7.97 6.93 -28.90
N GLY A 325 -6.89 7.62 -28.56
CA GLY A 325 -6.77 9.07 -28.60
C GLY A 325 -7.28 9.76 -27.31
N LYS A 326 -6.81 10.99 -27.08
CA LYS A 326 -7.08 11.77 -25.85
C LYS A 326 -8.56 12.00 -25.53
N ASP A 327 -9.41 12.05 -26.54
CA ASP A 327 -10.85 12.30 -26.39
C ASP A 327 -11.65 11.03 -26.10
N ASN A 328 -11.02 9.85 -26.23
CA ASN A 328 -11.68 8.55 -26.08
C ASN A 328 -11.04 7.69 -24.97
N VAL A 329 -10.33 8.29 -24.01
CA VAL A 329 -9.76 7.52 -22.91
C VAL A 329 -10.86 6.95 -22.03
N GLY A 330 -10.76 5.67 -21.67
CA GLY A 330 -11.84 4.93 -21.04
C GLY A 330 -12.90 4.46 -22.06
N ALA A 331 -12.56 4.43 -23.35
CA ALA A 331 -13.37 3.74 -24.35
C ALA A 331 -13.54 2.24 -24.01
N MET A 332 -12.53 1.67 -23.34
CA MET A 332 -12.55 0.30 -22.82
C MET A 332 -12.06 0.27 -21.36
N PRO A 333 -12.58 -0.64 -20.53
CA PRO A 333 -11.98 -0.93 -19.23
C PRO A 333 -10.59 -1.54 -19.44
N GLY A 334 -9.68 -1.26 -18.52
CA GLY A 334 -8.33 -1.85 -18.51
C GLY A 334 -7.82 -2.13 -17.10
N ALA A 335 -6.54 -1.88 -16.85
CA ALA A 335 -5.86 -2.26 -15.62
C ALA A 335 -6.16 -1.34 -14.43
N LEU A 336 -6.73 -0.15 -14.66
CA LEU A 336 -7.12 0.78 -13.60
C LEU A 336 -8.20 0.19 -12.69
N GLY A 337 -8.02 0.33 -11.38
CA GLY A 337 -8.96 -0.12 -10.36
C GLY A 337 -9.12 0.90 -9.23
N PRO A 338 -10.27 0.93 -8.52
CA PRO A 338 -10.55 1.89 -7.46
C PRO A 338 -9.71 1.68 -6.20
N ARG A 339 -9.14 0.48 -6.00
CA ARG A 339 -8.18 0.18 -4.92
C ARG A 339 -6.71 0.10 -5.41
N GLY A 340 -6.45 0.50 -6.66
CA GLY A 340 -5.12 0.54 -7.26
C GLY A 340 -5.09 -0.05 -8.66
N ASN A 341 -4.14 0.41 -9.49
CA ASN A 341 -3.79 -0.19 -10.77
C ASN A 341 -3.40 -1.67 -10.60
N PHE A 342 -3.76 -2.53 -11.55
CA PHE A 342 -3.33 -3.94 -11.60
C PHE A 342 -1.84 -4.08 -11.30
N ALA A 343 -0.98 -3.43 -12.08
CA ALA A 343 0.47 -3.60 -11.95
C ALA A 343 0.99 -3.08 -10.61
N ALA A 344 0.38 -2.03 -10.06
CA ALA A 344 0.77 -1.48 -8.77
C ALA A 344 0.46 -2.42 -7.61
N VAL A 345 -0.65 -3.16 -7.68
CA VAL A 345 -1.05 -4.10 -6.63
C VAL A 345 -0.43 -5.47 -6.82
N THR A 346 -0.25 -5.95 -8.06
CA THR A 346 0.30 -7.28 -8.36
C THR A 346 1.83 -7.32 -8.37
N PHE A 347 2.48 -6.22 -8.73
CA PHE A 347 3.94 -6.11 -8.81
C PHE A 347 4.43 -5.04 -7.82
N ALA A 348 4.03 -5.17 -6.56
CA ALA A 348 4.30 -4.17 -5.51
C ALA A 348 5.80 -3.86 -5.34
N GLU A 349 6.65 -4.88 -5.53
CA GLU A 349 8.12 -4.80 -5.46
C GLU A 349 8.79 -4.32 -6.76
N ALA A 350 8.03 -4.00 -7.81
CA ALA A 350 8.60 -3.58 -9.08
C ALA A 350 9.27 -2.20 -8.98
N PHE A 351 10.41 -2.07 -9.67
CA PHE A 351 11.12 -0.80 -9.78
C PHE A 351 10.26 0.28 -10.48
N PRO A 352 10.48 1.58 -10.19
CA PRO A 352 9.59 2.66 -10.63
C PRO A 352 9.42 2.78 -12.15
N ASP A 353 10.45 2.48 -12.92
CA ASP A 353 10.46 2.45 -14.39
C ASP A 353 9.76 1.19 -14.92
N ARG A 354 9.97 0.05 -14.24
CA ARG A 354 9.40 -1.24 -14.65
C ARG A 354 7.92 -1.38 -14.31
N VAL A 355 7.44 -0.85 -13.19
CA VAL A 355 6.02 -0.87 -12.84
C VAL A 355 5.18 -0.06 -13.84
N ALA A 356 5.72 1.06 -14.34
CA ALA A 356 5.09 1.84 -15.40
C ALA A 356 5.02 1.03 -16.70
N MET A 357 6.12 0.39 -17.07
CA MET A 357 6.16 -0.48 -18.25
C MET A 357 5.17 -1.64 -18.16
N LEU A 358 5.12 -2.33 -17.01
CA LEU A 358 4.19 -3.42 -16.74
C LEU A 358 2.72 -2.95 -16.79
N ALA A 359 2.42 -1.79 -16.21
CA ALA A 359 1.08 -1.20 -16.29
C ALA A 359 0.68 -0.88 -17.72
N TYR A 360 1.58 -0.25 -18.50
CA TYR A 360 1.34 0.05 -19.90
C TYR A 360 1.04 -1.22 -20.70
N THR A 361 1.87 -2.27 -20.56
CA THR A 361 1.68 -3.53 -21.27
C THR A 361 0.38 -4.21 -20.86
N ASN A 362 0.07 -4.27 -19.56
CA ASN A 362 -1.15 -4.90 -19.08
C ASN A 362 -2.40 -4.14 -19.53
N GLU A 363 -2.36 -2.81 -19.61
CA GLU A 363 -3.45 -2.03 -20.18
C GLU A 363 -3.67 -2.38 -21.64
N VAL A 364 -2.62 -2.39 -22.48
CA VAL A 364 -2.74 -2.74 -23.90
C VAL A 364 -3.26 -4.16 -24.08
N LEU A 365 -2.77 -5.12 -23.28
CA LEU A 365 -3.23 -6.51 -23.29
C LEU A 365 -4.71 -6.65 -22.92
N SER A 366 -5.24 -5.78 -22.06
CA SER A 366 -6.67 -5.79 -21.71
C SER A 366 -7.59 -5.49 -22.90
N PHE A 367 -7.07 -4.87 -23.96
CA PHE A 367 -7.83 -4.57 -25.18
C PHE A 367 -7.86 -5.74 -26.18
N TYR A 368 -7.19 -6.86 -25.86
CA TYR A 368 -7.03 -8.02 -26.73
C TYR A 368 -8.35 -8.47 -27.37
N GLU A 369 -9.42 -8.62 -26.59
CA GLU A 369 -10.73 -9.09 -27.08
C GLU A 369 -11.27 -8.24 -28.24
N CYS A 370 -10.85 -6.97 -28.35
CA CYS A 370 -11.23 -6.09 -29.45
C CYS A 370 -10.24 -6.14 -30.62
N PHE A 371 -8.96 -6.37 -30.36
CA PHE A 371 -7.85 -6.28 -31.33
C PHE A 371 -7.11 -7.61 -31.57
N GLU A 372 -7.77 -8.76 -31.42
CA GLU A 372 -7.18 -10.12 -31.55
C GLU A 372 -6.41 -10.32 -32.86
N GLU A 373 -6.96 -9.89 -34.01
CA GLU A 373 -6.29 -9.98 -35.31
C GLU A 373 -4.98 -9.18 -35.33
N GLN A 374 -5.02 -7.95 -34.81
CA GLN A 374 -3.84 -7.09 -34.74
C GLN A 374 -2.80 -7.67 -33.78
N MET A 375 -3.22 -8.23 -32.63
CA MET A 375 -2.31 -8.85 -31.67
C MET A 375 -1.64 -10.11 -32.27
N THR A 376 -2.43 -10.99 -32.88
CA THR A 376 -1.92 -12.27 -33.44
C THR A 376 -0.98 -12.05 -34.63
N GLU A 377 -1.32 -11.11 -35.53
CA GLU A 377 -0.44 -10.68 -36.61
C GLU A 377 0.90 -10.15 -36.08
N MET A 378 0.86 -9.30 -35.05
CA MET A 378 2.06 -8.68 -34.48
C MET A 378 2.95 -9.65 -33.70
N LEU A 379 2.35 -10.60 -32.98
CA LEU A 379 3.09 -11.61 -32.22
C LEU A 379 3.54 -12.79 -33.09
N GLY A 380 3.07 -12.86 -34.34
CA GLY A 380 3.27 -14.04 -35.20
C GLY A 380 2.62 -15.30 -34.64
N ALA A 381 1.58 -15.13 -33.81
CA ALA A 381 0.91 -16.20 -33.09
C ALA A 381 -0.36 -16.67 -33.82
N THR A 382 -0.76 -17.92 -33.60
CA THR A 382 -2.04 -18.44 -34.14
C THR A 382 -3.15 -18.26 -33.13
N LEU A 383 -4.25 -17.58 -33.52
CA LEU A 383 -5.40 -17.38 -32.66
C LEU A 383 -6.17 -18.70 -32.44
N HIS A 384 -6.28 -19.13 -31.19
CA HIS A 384 -7.16 -20.24 -30.79
C HIS A 384 -8.44 -19.78 -30.07
N ALA A 385 -8.68 -18.46 -30.00
CA ALA A 385 -9.87 -17.90 -29.37
C ALA A 385 -11.13 -18.06 -30.23
N ASN A 386 -12.27 -18.13 -29.56
CA ASN A 386 -13.56 -18.32 -30.21
C ASN A 386 -14.22 -16.97 -30.51
N PRO A 387 -14.85 -16.79 -31.69
CA PRO A 387 -15.38 -15.50 -32.11
C PRO A 387 -16.59 -15.09 -31.25
N VAL A 388 -16.38 -14.15 -30.34
CA VAL A 388 -17.46 -13.38 -29.70
C VAL A 388 -17.77 -12.18 -30.60
N PRO A 389 -19.05 -11.90 -30.94
CA PRO A 389 -19.40 -10.71 -31.72
C PRO A 389 -18.89 -9.44 -31.02
N LYS A 390 -17.97 -8.73 -31.67
CA LYS A 390 -17.39 -7.49 -31.14
C LYS A 390 -18.40 -6.37 -31.26
N ASP A 391 -18.43 -5.49 -30.25
CA ASP A 391 -19.21 -4.24 -30.34
C ASP A 391 -18.73 -3.45 -31.57
N PRO A 392 -19.62 -3.12 -32.52
CA PRO A 392 -19.25 -2.42 -33.75
C PRO A 392 -18.48 -1.12 -33.52
N LYS A 393 -18.63 -0.48 -32.35
CA LYS A 393 -17.89 0.74 -32.00
C LYS A 393 -16.37 0.55 -31.98
N TYR A 394 -15.89 -0.68 -31.75
CA TYR A 394 -14.46 -1.00 -31.74
C TYR A 394 -13.91 -1.33 -33.15
N ASN A 395 -14.78 -1.44 -34.17
CA ASN A 395 -14.37 -1.59 -35.55
C ASN A 395 -13.94 -0.23 -36.16
N ASN A 396 -12.91 0.36 -35.56
CA ASN A 396 -12.35 1.64 -35.95
C ASN A 396 -10.95 1.43 -36.56
N PRO A 397 -10.76 1.68 -37.88
CA PRO A 397 -9.47 1.47 -38.54
C PRO A 397 -8.32 2.28 -37.93
N VAL A 398 -8.60 3.46 -37.36
CA VAL A 398 -7.59 4.29 -36.70
C VAL A 398 -7.12 3.63 -35.41
N TRP A 399 -8.06 3.13 -34.59
CA TRP A 399 -7.72 2.44 -33.35
C TRP A 399 -6.97 1.13 -33.61
N GLN A 400 -7.36 0.38 -34.65
CA GLN A 400 -6.66 -0.85 -35.05
C GLN A 400 -5.22 -0.57 -35.47
N GLU A 401 -4.98 0.48 -36.26
CA GLU A 401 -3.64 0.89 -36.69
C GLU A 401 -2.79 1.41 -35.51
N ASN A 402 -3.39 2.21 -34.62
CA ASN A 402 -2.74 2.69 -33.41
C ASN A 402 -2.34 1.53 -32.49
N TYR A 403 -3.26 0.58 -32.29
CA TYR A 403 -3.00 -0.63 -31.50
C TYR A 403 -1.83 -1.44 -32.08
N LYS A 404 -1.76 -1.64 -33.40
CA LYS A 404 -0.61 -2.27 -34.06
C LYS A 404 0.71 -1.55 -33.75
N LYS A 405 0.73 -0.23 -33.87
CA LYS A 405 1.92 0.59 -33.56
C LYS A 405 2.36 0.42 -32.11
N THR A 406 1.41 0.49 -31.18
CA THR A 406 1.67 0.28 -29.76
C THR A 406 2.24 -1.11 -29.49
N MET A 407 1.64 -2.16 -30.07
CA MET A 407 2.09 -3.55 -29.93
C MET A 407 3.48 -3.82 -30.54
N THR A 408 3.92 -3.04 -31.53
CA THR A 408 5.26 -3.18 -32.13
C THR A 408 6.36 -2.62 -31.23
N LYS A 409 6.01 -1.66 -30.37
CA LYS A 409 6.96 -0.79 -29.68
C LYS A 409 7.47 -1.40 -28.38
N TRP A 410 6.55 -1.92 -27.56
CA TRP A 410 6.86 -2.38 -26.21
C TRP A 410 7.87 -3.55 -26.10
N PRO A 411 7.98 -4.52 -27.04
CA PRO A 411 8.98 -5.58 -26.93
C PRO A 411 10.41 -5.03 -26.99
N LYS A 412 10.60 -3.98 -27.80
CA LYS A 412 11.87 -3.28 -27.92
C LYS A 412 12.20 -2.55 -26.62
N ILE A 413 11.24 -1.82 -26.04
CA ILE A 413 11.42 -1.11 -24.76
C ILE A 413 11.76 -2.08 -23.63
N LEU A 414 11.04 -3.20 -23.52
CA LEU A 414 11.34 -4.24 -22.53
C LEU A 414 12.77 -4.76 -22.68
N SER A 415 13.20 -5.02 -23.91
CA SER A 415 14.56 -5.50 -24.20
C SER A 415 15.64 -4.44 -23.95
N GLU A 416 15.32 -3.15 -24.12
CA GLU A 416 16.22 -2.04 -23.80
C GLU A 416 16.35 -1.82 -22.28
N LEU A 417 15.23 -1.96 -21.54
CA LEU A 417 15.21 -1.86 -20.08
C LEU A 417 15.89 -3.05 -19.40
N ASP A 418 15.73 -4.24 -19.97
CA ASP A 418 16.39 -5.46 -19.50
C ASP A 418 16.69 -6.41 -20.67
N PRO A 419 17.94 -6.46 -21.15
CA PRO A 419 18.33 -7.33 -22.26
C PRO A 419 18.15 -8.83 -21.97
N LYS A 420 17.98 -9.22 -20.71
CA LYS A 420 17.81 -10.61 -20.29
C LYS A 420 16.36 -10.96 -19.98
N LEU A 421 15.70 -10.17 -19.14
CA LEU A 421 14.33 -10.43 -18.68
C LEU A 421 13.27 -9.89 -19.65
N GLY A 422 13.56 -8.81 -20.38
CA GLY A 422 12.63 -8.24 -21.36
C GLY A 422 12.21 -9.23 -22.45
N PRO A 423 13.15 -9.93 -23.12
CA PRO A 423 12.82 -10.98 -24.08
C PRO A 423 12.02 -12.16 -23.48
N LYS A 424 12.21 -12.44 -22.19
CA LYS A 424 11.47 -13.49 -21.46
C LYS A 424 9.98 -13.13 -21.37
N CYS A 425 9.65 -11.89 -20.97
CA CYS A 425 8.27 -11.38 -20.93
C CYS A 425 7.57 -11.48 -22.29
N VAL A 426 8.27 -11.09 -23.37
CA VAL A 426 7.73 -11.14 -24.74
C VAL A 426 7.43 -12.58 -25.16
N LYS A 427 8.37 -13.50 -24.91
CA LYS A 427 8.23 -14.92 -25.27
C LYS A 427 7.02 -15.57 -24.57
N SER A 428 6.81 -15.29 -23.30
CA SER A 428 5.72 -15.90 -22.53
C SER A 428 4.35 -15.39 -22.94
N LEU A 429 4.26 -14.15 -23.43
CA LEU A 429 3.03 -13.65 -24.04
C LEU A 429 2.69 -14.37 -25.35
N VAL A 430 3.68 -14.64 -26.21
CA VAL A 430 3.46 -15.42 -27.45
C VAL A 430 2.88 -16.80 -27.10
N ALA A 431 3.48 -17.46 -26.10
CA ALA A 431 3.02 -18.77 -25.63
C ALA A 431 1.59 -18.75 -25.06
N LEU A 432 1.14 -17.63 -24.47
CA LEU A 432 -0.23 -17.46 -24.02
C LEU A 432 -1.21 -17.43 -25.20
N VAL A 433 -0.90 -16.65 -26.24
CA VAL A 433 -1.77 -16.50 -27.42
C VAL A 433 -1.87 -17.81 -28.21
N GLU A 434 -0.78 -18.56 -28.29
CA GLU A 434 -0.73 -19.90 -28.89
C GLU A 434 -1.29 -21.01 -27.97
N GLY A 435 -1.74 -20.65 -26.76
CA GLY A 435 -2.23 -21.56 -25.74
C GLY A 435 -3.44 -22.40 -26.18
N THR A 436 -3.61 -23.55 -25.53
CA THR A 436 -4.60 -24.56 -25.90
C THR A 436 -6.00 -24.18 -25.42
N ASP A 437 -7.01 -24.29 -26.29
CA ASP A 437 -8.42 -24.11 -25.91
C ASP A 437 -8.82 -25.12 -24.80
N MET A 438 -9.24 -24.61 -23.65
CA MET A 438 -9.68 -25.41 -22.51
C MET A 438 -11.10 -25.94 -22.68
N GLU A 439 -11.91 -25.34 -23.56
CA GLU A 439 -13.32 -25.70 -23.71
C GLU A 439 -13.53 -27.21 -23.97
N PRO A 440 -12.80 -27.87 -24.88
CA PRO A 440 -12.98 -29.31 -25.16
C PRO A 440 -12.65 -30.20 -23.95
N LYS A 441 -11.80 -29.72 -23.04
CA LYS A 441 -11.39 -30.44 -21.82
C LYS A 441 -12.36 -30.25 -20.67
N MET A 442 -13.22 -29.22 -20.71
CA MET A 442 -14.15 -28.93 -19.60
C MET A 442 -14.97 -30.16 -19.22
N ALA A 443 -15.52 -30.89 -20.19
CA ALA A 443 -16.28 -32.13 -19.99
C ALA A 443 -15.49 -33.28 -19.34
N GLN A 444 -14.15 -33.25 -19.45
CA GLN A 444 -13.25 -34.35 -19.11
C GLN A 444 -12.68 -34.23 -17.70
N TYR A 445 -12.58 -33.02 -17.14
CA TYR A 445 -12.05 -32.80 -15.79
C TYR A 445 -12.84 -33.55 -14.74
N LYS A 446 -12.15 -34.36 -13.92
CA LYS A 446 -12.76 -35.12 -12.82
C LYS A 446 -12.57 -34.43 -11.48
N THR A 447 -11.60 -33.52 -11.39
CA THR A 447 -11.29 -32.80 -10.15
C THR A 447 -11.04 -31.32 -10.42
N MET A 448 -11.22 -30.49 -9.39
CA MET A 448 -10.87 -29.07 -9.45
C MET A 448 -9.36 -28.85 -9.62
N LYS A 449 -8.52 -29.78 -9.16
CA LYS A 449 -7.06 -29.70 -9.32
C LYS A 449 -6.63 -29.85 -10.78
N GLU A 450 -7.19 -30.81 -11.50
CA GLU A 450 -6.93 -30.99 -12.94
C GLU A 450 -7.33 -29.74 -13.73
N TYR A 451 -8.50 -29.17 -13.40
CA TYR A 451 -8.98 -27.92 -13.98
C TYR A 451 -8.04 -26.75 -13.65
N ALA A 452 -7.66 -26.57 -12.39
CA ALA A 452 -6.85 -25.44 -11.93
C ALA A 452 -5.44 -25.44 -12.56
N LEU A 453 -4.85 -26.61 -12.81
CA LEU A 453 -3.58 -26.74 -13.51
C LEU A 453 -3.63 -26.14 -14.93
N ASP A 454 -4.67 -26.46 -15.70
CA ASP A 454 -4.87 -25.89 -17.03
C ASP A 454 -5.33 -24.41 -16.94
N ARG A 455 -6.22 -24.09 -15.99
CA ARG A 455 -6.77 -22.74 -15.77
C ARG A 455 -5.68 -21.73 -15.42
N THR A 456 -4.62 -22.14 -14.73
CA THR A 456 -3.46 -21.31 -14.39
C THR A 456 -2.82 -20.71 -15.65
N ASN A 457 -2.67 -21.50 -16.72
CA ASN A 457 -2.15 -21.01 -17.99
C ASN A 457 -3.16 -20.11 -18.70
N TYR A 458 -4.45 -20.44 -18.63
CA TYR A 458 -5.52 -19.67 -19.25
C TYR A 458 -5.65 -18.27 -18.66
N ILE A 459 -5.48 -18.09 -17.35
CA ILE A 459 -5.47 -16.77 -16.71
C ILE A 459 -4.12 -16.04 -16.86
N ALA A 460 -3.25 -16.49 -17.77
CA ALA A 460 -1.94 -15.91 -18.03
C ALA A 460 -0.98 -15.86 -16.84
N TRP A 461 -1.13 -16.78 -15.88
CA TRP A 461 -0.30 -16.76 -14.67
C TRP A 461 1.21 -16.89 -14.95
N PRO A 462 1.69 -17.72 -15.90
CA PRO A 462 3.10 -17.75 -16.26
C PRO A 462 3.63 -16.40 -16.76
N VAL A 463 2.82 -15.65 -17.51
CA VAL A 463 3.17 -14.29 -17.97
C VAL A 463 3.28 -13.34 -16.78
N ALA A 464 2.36 -13.44 -15.81
CA ALA A 464 2.41 -12.66 -14.59
C ALA A 464 3.67 -12.96 -13.76
N CYS A 465 4.10 -14.22 -13.68
CA CYS A 465 5.36 -14.60 -13.04
C CYS A 465 6.58 -13.97 -13.74
N ASP A 466 6.69 -14.10 -15.06
CA ASP A 466 7.83 -13.51 -15.79
C ASP A 466 7.86 -11.98 -15.69
N ASN A 467 6.68 -11.35 -15.67
CA ASN A 467 6.55 -9.92 -15.42
C ASN A 467 6.97 -9.53 -14.00
N ALA A 468 6.70 -10.37 -12.99
CA ALA A 468 7.19 -10.14 -11.63
C ALA A 468 8.71 -10.29 -11.53
N GLU A 469 9.32 -11.26 -12.22
CA GLU A 469 10.78 -11.37 -12.33
C GLU A 469 11.39 -10.13 -12.99
N PHE A 470 10.83 -9.69 -14.12
CA PHE A 470 11.24 -8.46 -14.78
C PHE A 470 11.07 -7.24 -13.86
N GLY A 471 9.89 -7.04 -13.28
CA GLY A 471 9.57 -5.90 -12.44
C GLY A 471 10.53 -5.75 -11.27
N SER A 472 10.83 -6.86 -10.61
CA SER A 472 11.67 -6.91 -9.40
C SER A 472 13.15 -7.15 -9.66
N GLN A 473 13.57 -7.26 -10.93
CA GLN A 473 14.95 -7.54 -11.35
C GLN A 473 15.53 -8.78 -10.67
N LEU A 474 14.86 -9.92 -10.81
CA LEU A 474 15.32 -11.18 -10.22
C LEU A 474 16.13 -11.98 -11.24
N ASP A 475 17.37 -12.31 -10.90
CA ASP A 475 18.20 -13.18 -11.72
C ASP A 475 18.06 -14.64 -11.26
N LEU A 476 16.93 -15.25 -11.64
CA LEU A 476 16.60 -16.64 -11.30
C LEU A 476 16.95 -17.60 -12.45
N THR A 477 17.56 -18.73 -12.11
CA THR A 477 17.75 -19.83 -13.05
C THR A 477 16.48 -20.68 -13.15
N GLN A 478 16.32 -21.40 -14.27
CA GLN A 478 15.19 -22.33 -14.42
C GLN A 478 15.19 -23.42 -13.35
N GLU A 479 16.38 -23.91 -12.95
CA GLU A 479 16.52 -24.89 -11.87
C GLU A 479 16.02 -24.34 -10.53
N GLN A 480 16.32 -23.07 -10.22
CA GLN A 480 15.80 -22.42 -9.02
C GLN A 480 14.28 -22.31 -9.08
N LEU A 481 13.71 -21.83 -10.19
CA LEU A 481 12.27 -21.72 -10.37
C LEU A 481 11.56 -23.08 -10.25
N ASP A 482 12.12 -24.11 -10.88
CA ASP A 482 11.57 -25.47 -10.85
C ASP A 482 11.61 -26.06 -9.44
N SER A 483 12.68 -25.79 -8.67
CA SER A 483 12.84 -26.31 -7.31
C SER A 483 11.79 -25.82 -6.31
N VAL A 484 11.21 -24.64 -6.55
CA VAL A 484 10.20 -24.03 -5.66
C VAL A 484 8.80 -24.02 -6.27
N ARG A 485 8.66 -24.49 -7.51
CA ARG A 485 7.41 -24.41 -8.28
C ARG A 485 6.22 -25.02 -7.53
N ASP A 486 6.40 -26.19 -6.93
CA ASP A 486 5.31 -26.89 -6.24
C ASP A 486 4.88 -26.20 -4.95
N ILE A 487 5.74 -25.36 -4.37
CA ILE A 487 5.41 -24.56 -3.19
C ILE A 487 4.36 -23.51 -3.56
N PHE A 488 4.48 -22.89 -4.73
CA PHE A 488 3.58 -21.81 -5.18
C PHE A 488 2.27 -22.30 -5.81
N LEU A 489 2.16 -23.58 -6.17
CA LEU A 489 0.93 -24.14 -6.77
C LEU A 489 -0.36 -23.78 -6.01
N PRO A 490 -0.42 -23.81 -4.66
CA PRO A 490 -1.63 -23.41 -3.96
C PRO A 490 -2.00 -21.94 -4.18
N LEU A 491 -1.04 -21.00 -4.24
CA LEU A 491 -1.30 -19.59 -4.58
C LEU A 491 -1.80 -19.43 -6.02
N TRP A 492 -1.30 -20.24 -6.94
CA TRP A 492 -1.71 -20.19 -8.35
C TRP A 492 -3.15 -20.70 -8.51
N PHE A 493 -3.49 -21.80 -7.84
CA PHE A 493 -4.86 -22.31 -7.80
C PHE A 493 -5.80 -21.35 -7.07
N HIS A 494 -5.33 -20.71 -5.99
CA HIS A 494 -6.07 -19.67 -5.29
C HIS A 494 -6.47 -18.56 -6.26
N SER A 495 -5.50 -18.05 -7.03
CA SER A 495 -5.71 -16.99 -8.01
C SER A 495 -6.70 -17.39 -9.11
N CYS A 496 -6.66 -18.65 -9.57
CA CYS A 496 -7.67 -19.18 -10.50
C CYS A 496 -9.09 -19.13 -9.93
N TYR A 497 -9.26 -19.54 -8.67
CA TYR A 497 -10.57 -19.58 -8.03
C TYR A 497 -11.09 -18.19 -7.66
N VAL A 498 -10.20 -17.27 -7.30
CA VAL A 498 -10.54 -15.86 -7.15
C VAL A 498 -11.05 -15.28 -8.47
N TYR A 499 -10.32 -15.52 -9.56
CA TYR A 499 -10.72 -15.05 -10.88
C TYR A 499 -12.11 -15.60 -11.25
N ASP A 500 -12.30 -16.92 -11.15
CA ASP A 500 -13.56 -17.59 -11.45
C ASP A 500 -14.72 -17.09 -10.58
N TYR A 501 -14.47 -16.78 -9.31
CA TYR A 501 -15.48 -16.25 -8.39
C TYR A 501 -15.98 -14.87 -8.83
N TYR A 502 -15.07 -13.92 -9.08
CA TYR A 502 -15.43 -12.54 -9.40
C TYR A 502 -15.91 -12.35 -10.83
N HIS A 503 -15.40 -13.12 -11.78
CA HIS A 503 -15.76 -13.00 -13.20
C HIS A 503 -16.97 -13.86 -13.58
N TYR A 504 -17.45 -14.74 -12.70
CA TYR A 504 -18.56 -15.66 -13.01
C TYR A 504 -19.79 -14.96 -13.59
N ASP A 505 -20.24 -13.87 -12.97
CA ASP A 505 -21.50 -13.22 -13.40
C ASP A 505 -21.39 -12.66 -14.82
N LYS A 506 -20.25 -12.04 -15.14
CA LYS A 506 -19.91 -11.55 -16.49
C LYS A 506 -19.79 -12.72 -17.48
N GLU A 507 -19.03 -13.75 -17.14
CA GLU A 507 -18.82 -14.92 -18.01
C GLU A 507 -20.14 -15.68 -18.26
N ALA A 508 -21.00 -15.79 -17.26
CA ALA A 508 -22.32 -16.41 -17.36
C ALA A 508 -23.27 -15.62 -18.27
N GLU A 509 -23.26 -14.28 -18.19
CA GLU A 509 -24.02 -13.41 -19.08
C GLU A 509 -23.59 -13.60 -20.55
N ILE A 510 -22.27 -13.54 -20.80
CA ILE A 510 -21.69 -13.77 -22.13
C ILE A 510 -22.05 -15.16 -22.64
N HIS A 511 -21.90 -16.19 -21.81
CA HIS A 511 -22.18 -17.57 -22.17
C HIS A 511 -23.68 -17.80 -22.46
N SER A 512 -24.57 -17.18 -21.69
CA SER A 512 -26.02 -17.28 -21.94
C SER A 512 -26.43 -16.67 -23.28
N THR A 513 -25.70 -15.64 -23.73
CA THR A 513 -25.99 -14.90 -24.96
C THR A 513 -25.34 -15.56 -26.20
N TYR A 514 -24.07 -15.97 -26.08
CA TYR A 514 -23.23 -16.39 -27.22
C TYR A 514 -22.70 -17.83 -27.12
N GLY A 515 -22.84 -18.48 -25.97
CA GLY A 515 -22.23 -19.78 -25.65
C GLY A 515 -23.12 -21.00 -25.91
N LYS A 516 -24.18 -20.89 -26.72
CA LYS A 516 -25.11 -22.00 -26.94
C LYS A 516 -24.40 -23.23 -27.54
N GLY A 517 -24.47 -24.37 -26.83
CA GLY A 517 -23.84 -25.63 -27.23
C GLY A 517 -22.37 -25.78 -26.84
N ARG A 518 -21.84 -24.85 -26.05
CA ARG A 518 -20.44 -24.77 -25.64
C ARG A 518 -20.28 -24.96 -24.14
N SER A 519 -19.08 -25.26 -23.67
CA SER A 519 -18.78 -25.32 -22.23
C SER A 519 -18.30 -23.96 -21.73
N MET A 520 -18.82 -23.48 -20.60
CA MET A 520 -18.27 -22.30 -19.93
C MET A 520 -17.00 -22.67 -19.17
N ILE A 521 -15.87 -22.01 -19.48
CA ILE A 521 -14.59 -22.23 -18.80
C ILE A 521 -14.58 -21.43 -17.49
N ASN A 522 -15.20 -22.00 -16.46
CA ASN A 522 -15.24 -21.42 -15.12
C ASN A 522 -15.42 -22.55 -14.07
N GLY A 523 -14.87 -22.37 -12.87
CA GLY A 523 -14.95 -23.32 -11.78
C GLY A 523 -16.36 -23.52 -11.22
N VAL A 524 -17.23 -22.52 -11.27
CA VAL A 524 -18.63 -22.62 -10.80
C VAL A 524 -19.42 -23.70 -11.54
N PRO A 525 -19.63 -23.65 -12.88
CA PRO A 525 -20.37 -24.69 -13.60
C PRO A 525 -19.70 -26.06 -13.48
N LEU A 526 -18.37 -26.11 -13.35
CA LEU A 526 -17.64 -27.35 -13.09
C LEU A 526 -18.01 -27.94 -11.72
N LEU A 527 -18.11 -27.12 -10.68
CA LEU A 527 -18.54 -27.56 -9.34
C LEU A 527 -20.01 -27.99 -9.33
N GLN A 528 -20.88 -27.32 -10.08
CA GLN A 528 -22.27 -27.78 -10.24
C GLN A 528 -22.30 -29.19 -10.83
N ARG A 529 -21.48 -29.48 -11.85
CA ARG A 529 -21.38 -30.83 -12.42
C ARG A 529 -20.76 -31.84 -11.45
N LEU A 530 -19.60 -31.52 -10.87
CA LEU A 530 -18.80 -32.47 -10.08
C LEU A 530 -19.42 -32.76 -8.71
N LYS A 531 -20.14 -31.80 -8.13
CA LYS A 531 -20.61 -31.84 -6.74
C LYS A 531 -22.10 -31.59 -6.58
N GLY A 532 -22.83 -31.23 -7.64
CA GLY A 532 -24.27 -30.93 -7.56
C GLY A 532 -24.61 -29.64 -6.82
N LEU A 533 -23.64 -28.72 -6.68
CA LEU A 533 -23.83 -27.46 -5.94
C LEU A 533 -24.69 -26.47 -6.74
N SER A 534 -25.44 -25.61 -6.05
CA SER A 534 -25.96 -24.38 -6.62
C SER A 534 -24.83 -23.38 -6.93
N VAL A 535 -25.14 -22.30 -7.65
CA VAL A 535 -24.17 -21.23 -7.97
C VAL A 535 -23.61 -20.61 -6.69
N GLU A 536 -24.46 -20.28 -5.72
CA GLU A 536 -24.04 -19.66 -4.45
C GLU A 536 -23.20 -20.62 -3.59
N GLU A 537 -23.55 -21.90 -3.55
CA GLU A 537 -22.77 -22.92 -2.86
C GLU A 537 -21.41 -23.14 -3.54
N ALA A 538 -21.36 -23.12 -4.87
CA ALA A 538 -20.12 -23.23 -5.63
C ALA A 538 -19.22 -22.01 -5.44
N LYS A 539 -19.76 -20.78 -5.48
CA LYS A 539 -19.03 -19.54 -5.15
C LYS A 539 -18.48 -19.59 -3.72
N SER A 540 -19.30 -20.01 -2.77
CA SER A 540 -18.87 -20.19 -1.37
C SER A 540 -17.78 -21.25 -1.22
N TRP A 541 -17.88 -22.35 -1.98
CA TRP A 541 -16.86 -23.39 -2.03
C TRP A 541 -15.53 -22.87 -2.55
N LEU A 542 -15.53 -22.09 -3.66
CA LEU A 542 -14.32 -21.49 -4.22
C LEU A 542 -13.62 -20.60 -3.18
N LYS A 543 -14.38 -19.73 -2.51
CA LYS A 543 -13.84 -18.83 -1.48
C LYS A 543 -13.26 -19.57 -0.30
N GLN A 544 -13.98 -20.56 0.24
CA GLN A 544 -13.47 -21.38 1.33
C GLN A 544 -12.20 -22.13 0.92
N ARG A 545 -12.15 -22.64 -0.32
CA ARG A 545 -10.97 -23.33 -0.85
C ARG A 545 -9.77 -22.39 -0.98
N CYS A 546 -9.96 -21.11 -1.31
CA CYS A 546 -8.88 -20.13 -1.30
C CYS A 546 -8.23 -19.98 0.08
N PHE A 547 -9.00 -19.91 1.17
CA PHE A 547 -8.45 -19.86 2.53
C PHE A 547 -7.68 -21.13 2.90
N GLU A 548 -8.13 -22.30 2.43
CA GLU A 548 -7.40 -23.55 2.62
C GLU A 548 -6.09 -23.58 1.83
N LEU A 549 -6.10 -23.06 0.61
CA LEU A 549 -4.91 -22.97 -0.25
C LEU A 549 -3.89 -21.97 0.28
N GLU A 550 -4.31 -20.85 0.87
CA GLU A 550 -3.41 -19.92 1.57
C GLU A 550 -2.68 -20.64 2.70
N LYS A 551 -3.41 -21.40 3.54
CA LYS A 551 -2.81 -22.20 4.62
C LYS A 551 -1.88 -23.29 4.08
N GLU A 552 -2.27 -23.94 2.98
CA GLU A 552 -1.45 -24.95 2.31
C GLU A 552 -0.14 -24.35 1.77
N TYR A 553 -0.19 -23.17 1.15
CA TYR A 553 1.00 -22.43 0.72
C TYR A 553 1.89 -22.06 1.91
N LEU A 554 1.32 -21.47 2.96
CA LEU A 554 2.08 -21.04 4.14
C LEU A 554 2.81 -22.22 4.77
N HIS A 555 2.15 -23.38 4.89
CA HIS A 555 2.78 -24.59 5.39
C HIS A 555 3.90 -25.11 4.48
N ARG A 556 3.71 -25.11 3.15
CA ARG A 556 4.77 -25.49 2.20
C ARG A 556 5.94 -24.52 2.20
N LYS A 557 5.68 -23.22 2.36
CA LYS A 557 6.70 -22.18 2.50
C LYS A 557 7.49 -22.40 3.78
N GLU A 558 6.80 -22.71 4.88
CA GLU A 558 7.40 -23.18 6.14
C GLU A 558 8.34 -24.36 5.85
N ASP A 559 7.79 -25.50 5.41
CA ASP A 559 8.54 -26.73 5.14
C ASP A 559 9.77 -26.48 4.25
N TYR A 560 9.66 -25.62 3.23
CA TYR A 560 10.80 -25.28 2.39
C TYR A 560 11.91 -24.54 3.14
N PHE A 561 11.58 -23.50 3.91
CA PHE A 561 12.59 -22.77 4.69
C PHE A 561 13.13 -23.58 5.88
N SER A 562 12.46 -24.68 6.22
CA SER A 562 12.90 -25.76 7.10
C SER A 562 14.07 -26.53 6.58
N GLU A 563 13.90 -27.00 5.36
CA GLU A 563 14.88 -27.80 4.69
C GLU A 563 15.99 -26.93 4.10
N ASN A 564 15.71 -25.63 3.90
CA ASN A 564 16.58 -24.66 3.26
C ASN A 564 16.60 -23.34 4.06
N PRO A 565 17.45 -23.21 5.11
CA PRO A 565 17.53 -22.00 5.92
C PRO A 565 17.73 -20.75 5.04
N PRO A 566 17.05 -19.62 5.32
CA PRO A 566 17.04 -18.47 4.42
C PRO A 566 18.42 -18.00 3.94
N GLU A 567 19.43 -17.99 4.81
CA GLU A 567 20.82 -17.62 4.49
C GLU A 567 21.46 -18.51 3.42
N THR A 568 21.00 -19.75 3.25
CA THR A 568 21.46 -20.70 2.23
C THR A 568 20.71 -20.56 0.91
N VAL A 569 19.50 -19.99 0.94
CA VAL A 569 18.68 -19.73 -0.24
C VAL A 569 19.19 -18.47 -0.93
N PRO A 570 19.42 -18.48 -2.27
CA PRO A 570 19.82 -17.28 -3.00
C PRO A 570 18.90 -16.08 -2.74
N VAL A 571 19.47 -14.87 -2.66
CA VAL A 571 18.71 -13.65 -2.30
C VAL A 571 17.52 -13.41 -3.23
N ASP A 572 17.71 -13.58 -4.53
CA ASP A 572 16.62 -13.39 -5.51
C ASP A 572 15.56 -14.47 -5.38
N LEU A 573 15.93 -15.70 -5.01
CA LEU A 573 14.97 -16.76 -4.73
C LEU A 573 14.18 -16.50 -3.45
N ARG A 574 14.78 -15.86 -2.43
CA ARG A 574 14.02 -15.38 -1.26
C ARG A 574 13.06 -14.25 -1.63
N ARG A 575 13.53 -13.26 -2.41
CA ARG A 575 12.68 -12.16 -2.91
C ARG A 575 11.55 -12.66 -3.80
N TRP A 576 11.76 -13.78 -4.48
CA TRP A 576 10.74 -14.43 -5.30
C TRP A 576 9.53 -14.88 -4.50
N PHE A 577 9.71 -15.37 -3.26
CA PHE A 577 8.57 -15.71 -2.38
C PHE A 577 7.70 -14.48 -2.10
N LEU A 578 8.31 -13.32 -1.82
CA LEU A 578 7.57 -12.06 -1.61
C LEU A 578 6.83 -11.65 -2.88
N CYS A 579 7.51 -11.71 -4.04
CA CYS A 579 6.88 -11.38 -5.32
C CYS A 579 5.67 -12.28 -5.63
N GLN A 580 5.73 -13.57 -5.29
CA GLN A 580 4.60 -14.50 -5.47
C GLN A 580 3.43 -14.21 -4.52
N GLU A 581 3.71 -13.80 -3.29
CA GLU A 581 2.71 -13.36 -2.32
C GLU A 581 2.01 -12.08 -2.77
N ASP A 582 2.79 -11.08 -3.20
CA ASP A 582 2.28 -9.82 -3.74
C ASP A 582 1.45 -10.03 -5.01
N LEU A 583 1.93 -10.92 -5.90
CA LEU A 583 1.22 -11.27 -7.11
C LEU A 583 -0.16 -11.84 -6.79
N ALA A 584 -0.25 -12.81 -5.88
CA ALA A 584 -1.53 -13.44 -5.52
C ALA A 584 -2.46 -12.51 -4.73
N THR A 585 -1.95 -11.78 -3.75
CA THR A 585 -2.72 -10.85 -2.92
C THR A 585 -3.23 -9.66 -3.72
N GLY A 586 -2.35 -9.03 -4.50
CA GLY A 586 -2.68 -7.94 -5.41
C GLY A 586 -3.69 -8.34 -6.47
N PHE A 587 -3.51 -9.52 -7.08
CA PHE A 587 -4.42 -10.02 -8.09
C PHE A 587 -5.84 -10.22 -7.53
N ALA A 588 -5.94 -10.69 -6.28
CA ALA A 588 -7.22 -10.83 -5.61
C ALA A 588 -7.90 -9.49 -5.31
N ILE A 589 -7.15 -8.48 -4.85
CA ILE A 589 -7.67 -7.11 -4.69
C ILE A 589 -8.21 -6.59 -6.01
N TRP A 590 -7.41 -6.75 -7.08
CA TRP A 590 -7.80 -6.25 -8.38
C TRP A 590 -9.06 -6.96 -8.89
N CYS A 591 -9.15 -8.29 -8.84
CA CYS A 591 -10.35 -9.03 -9.25
C CYS A 591 -11.60 -8.58 -8.50
N ALA A 592 -11.47 -8.30 -7.19
CA ALA A 592 -12.56 -7.88 -6.33
C ALA A 592 -13.04 -6.44 -6.56
N THR A 593 -12.27 -5.63 -7.30
CA THR A 593 -12.52 -4.19 -7.38
C THR A 593 -12.47 -3.63 -8.80
N THR A 594 -11.93 -4.40 -9.75
CA THR A 594 -11.74 -3.99 -11.14
C THR A 594 -13.04 -3.55 -11.80
N TYR A 595 -12.95 -2.49 -12.61
CA TYR A 595 -14.07 -1.99 -13.38
C TYR A 595 -14.57 -2.99 -14.44
N HIS A 596 -13.79 -4.03 -14.76
CA HIS A 596 -14.25 -5.14 -15.60
C HIS A 596 -15.39 -5.94 -14.95
N ASN A 597 -15.37 -6.11 -13.62
CA ASN A 597 -16.39 -6.85 -12.87
C ASN A 597 -17.41 -5.92 -12.19
N HIS A 598 -16.97 -4.70 -11.88
CA HIS A 598 -17.77 -3.69 -11.19
C HIS A 598 -17.77 -2.39 -12.01
N PRO A 599 -18.48 -2.35 -13.16
CA PRO A 599 -18.51 -1.17 -14.00
C PRO A 599 -19.02 0.06 -13.23
N PRO A 600 -18.39 1.23 -13.38
CA PRO A 600 -18.79 2.44 -12.66
C PRO A 600 -20.22 2.83 -13.08
N PHE A 601 -21.11 2.96 -12.09
CA PHE A 601 -22.52 3.21 -12.32
C PHE A 601 -22.73 4.59 -12.98
N GLY A 602 -23.19 4.62 -14.23
CA GLY A 602 -23.64 5.84 -14.92
C GLY A 602 -22.55 6.80 -15.46
N GLU A 603 -21.29 6.70 -15.03
CA GLU A 603 -20.23 7.66 -15.44
C GLU A 603 -19.30 7.15 -16.57
N GLY A 604 -19.34 5.84 -16.89
CA GLY A 604 -18.44 5.22 -17.87
C GLY A 604 -16.99 5.12 -17.38
N TYR A 605 -16.12 4.43 -18.12
CA TYR A 605 -14.72 4.20 -17.72
C TYR A 605 -13.82 5.45 -17.86
N ALA A 606 -14.37 6.57 -18.34
CA ALA A 606 -13.67 7.84 -18.48
C ALA A 606 -13.49 8.60 -17.15
N ALA A 607 -14.31 8.33 -16.13
CA ALA A 607 -14.28 9.09 -14.87
C ALA A 607 -12.96 8.98 -14.07
N PRO A 608 -12.33 7.78 -13.92
CA PRO A 608 -11.00 7.67 -13.29
C PRO A 608 -9.91 8.45 -14.04
N TYR A 609 -10.03 8.54 -15.37
CA TYR A 609 -9.12 9.30 -16.22
C TYR A 609 -9.28 10.82 -16.04
N GLU A 610 -10.53 11.29 -16.01
CA GLU A 610 -10.85 12.68 -15.75
C GLU A 610 -10.41 13.13 -14.35
N LYS A 611 -10.46 12.22 -13.37
CA LYS A 611 -9.90 12.46 -12.03
C LYS A 611 -8.41 12.77 -12.08
N ARG A 612 -7.60 11.99 -12.81
CA ARG A 612 -6.15 12.24 -12.94
C ARG A 612 -5.86 13.56 -13.66
N ARG A 613 -6.65 13.93 -14.69
CA ARG A 613 -6.54 15.27 -15.32
C ARG A 613 -6.84 16.39 -14.32
N LYS A 614 -7.87 16.26 -13.48
CA LYS A 614 -8.21 17.24 -12.42
C LYS A 614 -7.13 17.36 -11.34
N GLU A 615 -6.32 16.31 -11.16
CA GLU A 615 -5.13 16.34 -10.29
C GLU A 615 -3.92 17.01 -10.97
N GLY A 616 -4.10 17.60 -12.16
CA GLY A 616 -3.10 18.40 -12.86
C GLY A 616 -2.26 17.62 -13.87
N ALA A 617 -2.47 16.32 -14.05
CA ALA A 617 -1.68 15.48 -14.95
C ALA A 617 -1.91 15.84 -16.45
N LEU A 618 -0.83 16.10 -17.18
CA LEU A 618 -0.81 16.32 -18.63
C LEU A 618 -0.13 15.16 -19.35
N TRP A 619 -0.77 14.71 -20.43
CA TRP A 619 -0.38 13.53 -21.21
C TRP A 619 0.09 13.88 -22.61
N PHE A 620 0.86 12.98 -23.22
CA PHE A 620 1.30 13.13 -24.61
C PHE A 620 0.17 12.88 -25.60
N ASP A 621 0.21 13.57 -26.74
CA ASP A 621 -0.75 13.41 -27.84
C ASP A 621 -0.48 12.19 -28.72
N ASN A 622 0.76 11.73 -28.78
CA ASN A 622 1.16 10.67 -29.69
C ASN A 622 2.05 9.61 -29.02
N VAL A 623 2.01 8.41 -29.62
CA VAL A 623 2.70 7.19 -29.18
C VAL A 623 4.23 7.34 -29.20
N THR A 624 4.82 8.18 -30.04
CA THR A 624 6.29 8.31 -30.09
C THR A 624 6.86 9.08 -28.90
N ASP A 625 6.10 10.02 -28.35
CA ASP A 625 6.55 10.83 -27.21
C ASP A 625 6.40 10.05 -25.88
N SER A 626 5.60 8.98 -25.84
CA SER A 626 5.36 8.16 -24.64
C SER A 626 6.54 7.25 -24.23
N ASP A 627 7.57 7.13 -25.08
CA ASP A 627 8.78 6.34 -24.79
C ASP A 627 9.44 6.72 -23.46
N GLN A 628 9.55 8.02 -23.21
CA GLN A 628 10.25 8.52 -22.02
C GLN A 628 9.51 8.16 -20.72
N LEU A 629 8.17 8.02 -20.77
CA LEU A 629 7.35 7.59 -19.64
C LEU A 629 7.66 6.14 -19.25
N MET A 630 7.82 5.27 -20.25
CA MET A 630 8.06 3.84 -20.07
C MET A 630 9.51 3.52 -19.70
N THR A 631 10.48 4.36 -20.11
CA THR A 631 11.91 4.14 -19.80
C THR A 631 12.38 4.81 -18.51
N GLY A 632 11.47 5.23 -17.64
CA GLY A 632 11.79 5.92 -16.38
C GLY A 632 12.42 7.30 -16.53
N GLY A 633 12.47 7.84 -17.75
CA GLY A 633 13.10 9.13 -18.08
C GLY A 633 12.17 10.33 -17.96
N PHE A 634 10.88 10.10 -17.63
CA PHE A 634 9.86 11.14 -17.64
C PHE A 634 8.96 11.09 -16.40
N GLU A 635 8.68 12.26 -15.84
CA GLU A 635 7.58 12.49 -14.91
C GLU A 635 6.43 13.14 -15.67
N VAL A 636 5.21 12.68 -15.43
CA VAL A 636 3.99 13.30 -15.98
C VAL A 636 4.04 14.80 -15.69
N ARG A 637 3.84 15.61 -16.73
CA ARG A 637 3.87 17.07 -16.58
C ARG A 637 2.65 17.48 -15.78
N TYR A 638 2.86 18.01 -14.60
CA TYR A 638 1.78 18.68 -13.88
C TYR A 638 1.61 20.08 -14.49
N ALA A 639 0.37 20.47 -14.78
CA ALA A 639 0.08 21.83 -15.19
C ALA A 639 0.57 22.77 -14.06
N ASN A 640 1.65 23.50 -14.31
CA ASN A 640 1.98 24.66 -13.49
C ASN A 640 0.83 25.65 -13.63
N GLU A 641 0.44 26.33 -12.55
CA GLU A 641 -0.65 27.32 -12.50
C GLU A 641 -0.42 28.59 -13.37
N SER A 642 0.38 28.50 -14.44
CA SER A 642 0.76 29.60 -15.33
C SER A 642 0.67 29.21 -16.81
N SER A 643 -0.42 28.55 -17.21
CA SER A 643 -0.88 28.46 -18.60
C SER A 643 -2.34 28.82 -18.73
#